data_AF-A0A9R1F370-F1
#
_entry.id   AF-A0A9R1F370-F1
#
_cell.length_a   1.000
_cell.length_b   1.000
_cell.length_c   1.000
_cell.angle_alpha   90.00
_cell.angle_beta   90.00
_cell.angle_gamma   90.00
#
_symmetry.space_group_name_H-M   'P 1'
#
loop_
_entity.id
_entity.type
_entity.pdbx_description
1 polymer ?
#
loop_
_entity_poly.entity_id
_entity_poly.type
_entity_poly.pdbx_seq_one_letter_code
_entity_poly.pdbx_strand_id
1 'polypeptide(L)'
;MWAAEAPFSRSGSWREAEDEQEALRWAALQRLPTVARARRGLLRSPAVAPGASGAGGPVEGDDALCEVDVTGLSSGDRTALVDRLLADSGDAEQFFRRIRARFDAVHIEFPKIEVRYEDLTVDAYVHVGSRALPTIPNFICNMTEAFLRHLRIYRGGRMKLPILDNINGIIRPSRMTLLLGPPSSGKTTLLLALAGRLGPGLKMSGSITYNGHHLNEFVPQRTSAYVSQQDWHASEMTVRETLEFAGRCQGVGIKYDMLVELLRREKNAGIKPDEDLDVFMKALALEGRQTSLVAEYVMKILGLDICADTIVGDEMVKGISGGQKKRLTTGELLVGSARVLFMDEISTGLDSATTYQIIKYLRDSTHALDGTTIISLLQPAPETYELFDDVILISEGQIVYQGPREYAADFFAAMGFRCPERKNVADFLQEVLSKKDQQQYWCQYDYPYQFVSVTKFAEAFKTFVIGKRLHDDLDRPYNRKHNHPAALSTSNYGVKRLEILKSSFQWQRLLMKRNSFIYVFKFIQLLLVALITMTVFFRTTMHHDSVDDGIIYLGALYFAIVMILFNGFTEVSMLVAKLPVLYKHRDLHFYPPWAYTLPSWLLSIPTSLIESGMWTLVTYYVVGYDPQFTRFLGQFLLLFFLHQTSLALFRVMASLGRNMIVANTFGSFALLVVMILGGFIITKESIPVWWIWGYWISPMMYAQNAISVNEFHGHSWSKPFADQNITLGEAVLTGYGLFKEKYWFWIGVGALLGYTIVLNALFTLFLTILNPIGNMQAVVSKDAIRNKESRRSDRVALELRSYLHSNSLNGLKLKEQKGMVLPFQPLSMCFKNINYYVDVPEELKKQGIAEDRLQLLVDVTGAFRPGVLTALVGVSGAGKTTLMDVLAGRKTGGLIEGSISISGYPKNQETFTRISGYCEQNDVHSPCLTVIESLLYSACLRLPSHVNDDTQRAFVEEVMELVELNPLSGALVGLPGVNGLSTEQRKRLTIAAELVANPSIVFMDEPTSGLDASFCL
;
A
#
# COMPACT_ATOMS: atom_id res chain seq x y z
N MET A 1 9.40 18.07 -88.47
CA MET A 1 8.50 19.04 -87.81
C MET A 1 8.88 19.07 -86.34
N TRP A 2 9.07 20.28 -85.79
CA TRP A 2 9.82 20.59 -84.57
C TRP A 2 9.29 20.01 -83.24
N ALA A 3 10.22 19.78 -82.28
CA ALA A 3 10.21 20.19 -80.87
C ALA A 3 11.43 19.52 -80.16
N ALA A 4 12.51 20.21 -79.83
CA ALA A 4 12.76 21.08 -78.66
C ALA A 4 12.82 20.32 -77.32
N GLU A 5 14.01 20.36 -76.70
CA GLU A 5 14.42 19.74 -75.44
C GLU A 5 13.61 20.21 -74.21
N ALA A 6 13.41 19.33 -73.24
CA ALA A 6 13.05 19.67 -71.86
C ALA A 6 13.84 18.79 -70.85
N PRO A 7 14.40 19.38 -69.78
CA PRO A 7 15.31 18.68 -68.86
C PRO A 7 14.58 18.00 -67.70
N PHE A 8 14.88 16.72 -67.46
CA PHE A 8 14.52 16.01 -66.24
C PHE A 8 15.64 16.15 -65.20
N SER A 9 15.50 17.13 -64.29
CA SER A 9 16.29 17.20 -63.05
C SER A 9 15.54 18.01 -62.00
N ARG A 10 14.58 17.40 -61.28
CA ARG A 10 13.85 18.11 -60.20
C ARG A 10 13.24 17.27 -59.07
N SER A 11 13.60 15.99 -58.92
CA SER A 11 13.15 15.17 -57.77
C SER A 11 14.16 15.05 -56.63
N GLY A 12 15.43 15.44 -56.81
CA GLY A 12 16.45 15.44 -55.75
C GLY A 12 16.41 16.66 -54.82
N SER A 13 16.00 17.82 -55.34
CA SER A 13 16.15 19.12 -54.65
C SER A 13 15.22 19.35 -53.46
N TRP A 14 14.11 18.61 -53.33
CA TRP A 14 13.14 18.80 -52.24
C TRP A 14 13.56 18.06 -50.96
N ARG A 15 14.04 16.82 -51.08
CA ARG A 15 14.63 16.10 -49.93
C ARG A 15 15.93 16.73 -49.47
N GLU A 16 16.76 17.21 -50.40
CA GLU A 16 17.97 17.98 -50.06
C GLU A 16 17.63 19.28 -49.32
N ALA A 17 16.54 19.98 -49.69
CA ALA A 17 16.11 21.19 -49.00
C ALA A 17 15.58 20.94 -47.59
N GLU A 18 14.84 19.84 -47.37
CA GLU A 18 14.39 19.42 -46.03
C GLU A 18 15.58 19.00 -45.15
N ASP A 19 16.50 18.19 -45.67
CA ASP A 19 17.72 17.76 -44.98
C ASP A 19 18.63 18.96 -44.64
N GLU A 20 18.75 19.95 -45.54
CA GLU A 20 19.47 21.20 -45.28
C GLU A 20 18.80 22.03 -44.18
N GLN A 21 17.48 22.11 -44.18
CA GLN A 21 16.73 22.89 -43.19
C GLN A 21 16.79 22.22 -41.80
N GLU A 22 16.76 20.90 -41.73
CA GLU A 22 17.03 20.13 -40.52
C GLU A 22 18.45 20.32 -40.01
N ALA A 23 19.45 20.25 -40.89
CA ALA A 23 20.86 20.46 -40.56
C ALA A 23 21.11 21.87 -40.01
N LEU A 24 20.45 22.89 -40.57
CA LEU A 24 20.49 24.27 -40.08
C LEU A 24 19.89 24.41 -38.67
N ARG A 25 18.72 23.79 -38.42
CA ARG A 25 18.07 23.78 -37.09
C ARG A 25 18.93 23.05 -36.06
N TRP A 26 19.53 21.93 -36.43
CA TRP A 26 20.47 21.19 -35.58
C TRP A 26 21.74 22.01 -35.27
N ALA A 27 22.32 22.66 -36.27
CA ALA A 27 23.48 23.54 -36.09
C ALA A 27 23.15 24.72 -35.16
N ALA A 28 21.94 25.28 -35.24
CA ALA A 28 21.47 26.30 -34.31
C ALA A 28 21.40 25.79 -32.86
N LEU A 29 20.85 24.58 -32.64
CA LEU A 29 20.83 23.94 -31.32
C LEU A 29 22.25 23.63 -30.78
N GLN A 30 23.18 23.27 -31.65
CA GLN A 30 24.58 23.02 -31.26
C GLN A 30 25.34 24.30 -30.86
N ARG A 31 24.92 25.47 -31.33
CA ARG A 31 25.48 26.78 -30.92
C ARG A 31 25.05 27.17 -29.51
N LEU A 32 23.95 26.63 -29.00
CA LEU A 32 23.48 26.92 -27.65
C LEU A 32 24.44 26.37 -26.56
N PRO A 33 24.53 27.06 -25.40
CA PRO A 33 25.18 26.51 -24.20
C PRO A 33 24.56 25.18 -23.78
N THR A 34 25.34 24.29 -23.16
CA THR A 34 24.89 22.92 -22.78
C THR A 34 23.61 22.93 -21.94
N VAL A 35 23.49 23.89 -21.01
CA VAL A 35 22.29 24.04 -20.15
C VAL A 35 21.05 24.43 -20.96
N ALA A 36 21.21 25.33 -21.95
CA ALA A 36 20.10 25.73 -22.83
C ALA A 36 19.72 24.60 -23.80
N ARG A 37 20.71 23.83 -24.28
CA ARG A 37 20.50 22.66 -25.12
C ARG A 37 19.79 21.52 -24.41
N ALA A 38 20.03 21.35 -23.10
CA ALA A 38 19.31 20.36 -22.31
C ALA A 38 17.79 20.64 -22.27
N ARG A 39 17.37 21.90 -22.47
CA ARG A 39 15.95 22.32 -22.43
C ARG A 39 15.26 22.36 -23.78
N ARG A 40 16.00 22.26 -24.89
CA ARG A 40 15.44 22.37 -26.25
C ARG A 40 15.73 21.11 -27.06
N GLY A 41 14.76 20.68 -27.86
CA GLY A 41 14.90 19.54 -28.76
C GLY A 41 14.14 19.77 -30.06
N LEU A 42 14.29 18.84 -31.00
CA LEU A 42 13.52 18.81 -32.24
C LEU A 42 12.45 17.74 -32.10
N LEU A 43 11.20 18.09 -32.34
CA LEU A 43 10.07 17.15 -32.28
C LEU A 43 9.27 17.25 -33.58
N ARG A 44 8.86 16.10 -34.12
CA ARG A 44 7.92 16.05 -35.25
C ARG A 44 6.51 16.40 -34.76
N SER A 45 5.87 17.37 -35.42
CA SER A 45 4.49 17.75 -35.11
C SER A 45 3.52 16.65 -35.54
N PRO A 46 2.49 16.31 -34.75
CA PRO A 46 1.44 15.42 -35.24
C PRO A 46 0.67 16.07 -36.39
N ALA A 47 0.34 15.30 -37.43
CA ALA A 47 -0.53 15.73 -38.50
C ALA A 47 -1.88 16.19 -37.92
N VAL A 48 -2.22 17.47 -38.11
CA VAL A 48 -3.50 18.03 -37.66
C VAL A 48 -4.62 17.36 -38.44
N ALA A 49 -5.56 16.71 -37.75
CA ALA A 49 -6.78 16.20 -38.37
C ALA A 49 -7.54 17.37 -39.04
N PRO A 50 -8.04 17.20 -40.29
CA PRO A 50 -8.67 18.30 -41.03
C PRO A 50 -10.00 18.66 -40.38
N GLY A 51 -10.04 19.72 -39.57
CA GLY A 51 -11.29 20.19 -38.99
C GLY A 51 -11.21 21.07 -37.75
N ALA A 52 -10.30 22.04 -37.66
CA ALA A 52 -10.40 23.09 -36.64
C ALA A 52 -9.53 24.33 -36.97
N SER A 53 -9.86 25.06 -38.02
CA SER A 53 -9.70 26.53 -38.07
C SER A 53 -10.23 27.05 -39.40
N GLY A 54 -11.24 27.92 -39.33
CA GLY A 54 -11.66 28.71 -40.47
C GLY A 54 -10.74 29.91 -40.61
N ALA A 55 -9.94 29.94 -41.68
CA ALA A 55 -9.57 31.11 -42.47
C ALA A 55 -8.55 30.65 -43.54
N GLY A 56 -8.90 30.85 -44.81
CA GLY A 56 -8.25 30.22 -45.95
C GLY A 56 -6.77 30.58 -46.18
N GLY A 57 -6.03 29.54 -46.55
CA GLY A 57 -4.72 29.53 -47.19
C GLY A 57 -4.32 28.06 -47.39
N PRO A 58 -3.83 27.63 -48.57
CA PRO A 58 -3.46 26.24 -48.76
C PRO A 58 -2.19 25.96 -47.95
N VAL A 59 -2.30 25.12 -46.92
CA VAL A 59 -1.16 24.54 -46.21
C VAL A 59 -1.12 23.07 -46.57
N GLU A 60 -0.48 22.76 -47.70
CA GLU A 60 0.07 21.44 -47.99
C GLU A 60 1.54 21.46 -47.55
N GLY A 61 1.90 20.58 -46.62
CA GLY A 61 3.24 20.49 -46.03
C GLY A 61 3.25 19.61 -44.78
N ASP A 62 3.31 18.29 -45.01
CA ASP A 62 3.51 17.23 -44.02
C ASP A 62 4.88 17.36 -43.29
N ASP A 63 4.97 16.82 -42.06
CA ASP A 63 6.22 16.44 -41.36
C ASP A 63 7.32 17.50 -41.05
N ALA A 64 6.97 18.76 -40.75
CA ALA A 64 7.98 19.73 -40.31
C ALA A 64 8.51 19.48 -38.87
N LEU A 65 9.83 19.29 -38.72
CA LEU A 65 10.55 19.20 -37.43
C LEU A 65 10.62 20.55 -36.70
N CYS A 66 9.83 20.73 -35.64
CA CYS A 66 9.79 21.98 -34.89
C CYS A 66 10.79 21.98 -33.71
N GLU A 67 11.44 23.13 -33.46
CA GLU A 67 12.19 23.34 -32.22
C GLU A 67 11.19 23.51 -31.07
N VAL A 68 11.26 22.65 -30.06
CA VAL A 68 10.34 22.65 -28.92
C VAL A 68 11.12 22.83 -27.62
N ASP A 69 10.59 23.67 -26.72
CA ASP A 69 11.03 23.70 -25.32
C ASP A 69 10.45 22.48 -24.60
N VAL A 70 11.35 21.59 -24.19
CA VAL A 70 11.01 20.31 -23.55
C VAL A 70 10.23 20.52 -22.25
N THR A 71 10.41 21.66 -21.58
CA THR A 71 9.69 21.98 -20.34
C THR A 71 8.24 22.41 -20.56
N GLY A 72 7.87 22.73 -21.81
CA GLY A 72 6.58 23.26 -22.21
C GLY A 72 5.71 22.31 -23.05
N LEU A 73 6.11 21.04 -23.22
CA LEU A 73 5.37 20.06 -24.02
C LEU A 73 3.89 19.96 -23.59
N SER A 74 2.96 19.91 -24.54
CA SER A 74 1.54 19.70 -24.22
C SER A 74 1.29 18.24 -23.80
N SER A 75 0.16 17.96 -23.13
CA SER A 75 -0.18 16.58 -22.75
C SER A 75 -0.31 15.67 -23.97
N GLY A 76 -0.85 16.18 -25.09
CA GLY A 76 -0.98 15.41 -26.33
C GLY A 76 0.37 15.07 -26.96
N ASP A 77 1.31 16.02 -26.96
CA ASP A 77 2.65 15.81 -27.53
C ASP A 77 3.44 14.77 -26.74
N ARG A 78 3.27 14.73 -25.42
CA ARG A 78 3.92 13.73 -24.55
C ARG A 78 3.39 12.33 -24.83
N THR A 79 2.07 12.16 -24.88
CA THR A 79 1.47 10.86 -25.21
C THR A 79 1.91 10.41 -26.59
N ALA A 80 1.86 11.30 -27.59
CA ALA A 80 2.30 10.99 -28.95
C ALA A 80 3.79 10.64 -29.05
N LEU A 81 4.65 11.27 -28.25
CA LEU A 81 6.08 10.93 -28.17
C LEU A 81 6.29 9.55 -27.56
N VAL A 82 5.64 9.26 -26.43
CA VAL A 82 5.67 7.94 -25.79
C VAL A 82 5.07 6.89 -26.72
N ASP A 83 4.03 7.24 -27.48
CA ASP A 83 3.39 6.36 -28.44
C ASP A 83 4.29 6.01 -29.60
N ARG A 84 5.02 6.97 -30.16
CA ARG A 84 6.00 6.69 -31.22
C ARG A 84 7.19 5.87 -30.74
N LEU A 85 7.69 6.15 -29.53
CA LEU A 85 8.83 5.42 -28.96
C LEU A 85 8.47 4.00 -28.49
N LEU A 86 7.20 3.78 -28.11
CA LEU A 86 6.68 2.50 -27.60
C LEU A 86 5.57 1.94 -28.51
N ALA A 87 5.59 2.24 -29.81
CA ALA A 87 4.48 1.97 -30.74
C ALA A 87 4.11 0.49 -30.87
N ASP A 88 5.06 -0.42 -30.59
CA ASP A 88 4.81 -1.84 -30.48
C ASP A 88 5.27 -2.39 -29.13
N SER A 89 4.35 -3.06 -28.43
CA SER A 89 4.63 -3.75 -27.15
C SER A 89 5.69 -4.87 -27.27
N GLY A 90 6.02 -5.29 -28.50
CA GLY A 90 7.14 -6.19 -28.81
C GLY A 90 8.53 -5.52 -28.75
N ASP A 91 8.61 -4.18 -28.74
CA ASP A 91 9.81 -3.41 -29.06
C ASP A 91 10.47 -2.69 -27.85
N ALA A 92 10.03 -2.98 -26.62
CA ALA A 92 10.65 -2.43 -25.40
C ALA A 92 12.16 -2.70 -25.31
N GLU A 93 12.59 -3.87 -25.77
CA GLU A 93 14.00 -4.24 -25.87
C GLU A 93 14.77 -3.33 -26.83
N GLN A 94 14.20 -3.03 -28.02
CA GLN A 94 14.83 -2.10 -28.96
C GLN A 94 14.94 -0.70 -28.37
N PHE A 95 13.89 -0.22 -27.71
CA PHE A 95 13.89 1.06 -27.03
C PHE A 95 15.03 1.18 -26.00
N PHE A 96 15.18 0.19 -25.12
CA PHE A 96 16.26 0.16 -24.13
C PHE A 96 17.64 -0.02 -24.75
N ARG A 97 17.77 -0.80 -25.82
CA ARG A 97 19.01 -0.93 -26.59
C ARG A 97 19.42 0.40 -27.24
N ARG A 98 18.47 1.18 -27.77
CA ARG A 98 18.75 2.53 -28.32
C ARG A 98 19.25 3.48 -27.24
N ILE A 99 18.66 3.45 -26.04
CA ILE A 99 19.18 4.20 -24.88
C ILE A 99 20.61 3.78 -24.59
N ARG A 100 20.86 2.47 -24.45
CA ARG A 100 22.19 1.93 -24.13
C ARG A 100 23.24 2.34 -25.16
N ALA A 101 22.94 2.13 -26.44
CA ALA A 101 23.83 2.46 -27.56
C ALA A 101 24.23 3.94 -27.57
N ARG A 102 23.31 4.84 -27.21
CA ARG A 102 23.59 6.28 -27.11
C ARG A 102 24.63 6.62 -26.04
N PHE A 103 24.54 5.98 -24.87
CA PHE A 103 25.52 6.18 -23.78
C PHE A 103 26.87 5.51 -24.08
N ASP A 104 26.85 4.31 -24.65
CA ASP A 104 28.06 3.57 -25.00
C ASP A 104 28.85 4.29 -26.12
N ALA A 105 28.18 4.95 -27.06
CA ALA A 105 28.81 5.74 -28.13
C ALA A 105 29.71 6.89 -27.61
N VAL A 106 29.51 7.33 -26.37
CA VAL A 106 30.32 8.37 -25.71
C VAL A 106 31.07 7.88 -24.48
N HIS A 107 31.13 6.55 -24.29
CA HIS A 107 31.79 5.88 -23.17
C HIS A 107 31.36 6.40 -21.79
N ILE A 108 30.05 6.57 -21.58
CA ILE A 108 29.47 6.89 -20.28
C ILE A 108 28.91 5.61 -19.66
N GLU A 109 29.47 5.19 -18.53
CA GLU A 109 28.98 4.04 -17.78
C GLU A 109 27.90 4.45 -16.78
N PHE A 110 26.88 3.60 -16.61
CA PHE A 110 25.87 3.80 -15.57
C PHE A 110 26.41 3.39 -14.19
N PRO A 111 25.93 4.03 -13.09
CA PRO A 111 26.33 3.64 -11.74
C PRO A 111 25.86 2.23 -11.40
N LYS A 112 26.80 1.32 -11.14
CA LYS A 112 26.55 -0.07 -10.76
C LYS A 112 26.51 -0.23 -9.24
N ILE A 113 25.60 -1.05 -8.74
CA ILE A 113 25.47 -1.32 -7.31
C ILE A 113 25.50 -2.83 -7.08
N GLU A 114 26.53 -3.31 -6.43
CA GLU A 114 26.62 -4.68 -5.94
C GLU A 114 26.18 -4.72 -4.47
N VAL A 115 25.26 -5.62 -4.15
CA VAL A 115 24.76 -5.82 -2.79
C VAL A 115 25.34 -7.11 -2.22
N ARG A 116 26.06 -7.01 -1.10
CA ARG A 116 26.62 -8.15 -0.38
C ARG A 116 26.01 -8.26 1.01
N TYR A 117 25.80 -9.49 1.46
CA TYR A 117 25.35 -9.78 2.82
C TYR A 117 26.10 -10.97 3.38
N GLU A 118 26.57 -10.84 4.61
CA GLU A 118 27.46 -11.78 5.30
C GLU A 118 26.98 -12.01 6.74
N ASP A 119 26.95 -13.27 7.13
CA ASP A 119 26.49 -13.83 8.39
C ASP A 119 25.17 -13.22 8.86
N LEU A 120 24.26 -12.98 7.91
CA LEU A 120 23.02 -12.26 8.16
C LEU A 120 22.05 -13.17 8.95
N THR A 121 21.66 -12.71 10.12
CA THR A 121 20.70 -13.37 11.01
C THR A 121 19.61 -12.38 11.40
N VAL A 122 18.35 -12.81 11.34
CA VAL A 122 17.21 -11.97 11.75
C VAL A 122 16.35 -12.73 12.74
N ASP A 123 16.30 -12.23 13.97
CA ASP A 123 15.53 -12.80 15.07
C ASP A 123 14.24 -12.00 15.31
N ALA A 124 13.12 -12.72 15.48
CA ALA A 124 11.88 -12.18 16.02
C ALA A 124 11.71 -12.54 17.49
N TYR A 125 11.23 -11.60 18.30
CA TYR A 125 10.83 -11.87 19.69
C TYR A 125 9.31 -12.07 19.76
N VAL A 126 8.88 -13.31 20.00
CA VAL A 126 7.46 -13.71 19.97
C VAL A 126 6.99 -14.14 21.36
N HIS A 127 5.72 -13.88 21.65
CA HIS A 127 5.02 -14.40 22.84
C HIS A 127 4.43 -15.78 22.53
N VAL A 128 4.61 -16.76 23.43
CA VAL A 128 4.29 -18.17 23.14
C VAL A 128 2.97 -18.61 23.79
N GLY A 129 2.14 -19.36 23.06
CA GLY A 129 0.90 -19.98 23.55
C GLY A 129 -0.25 -18.98 23.77
N SER A 130 -1.11 -19.25 24.77
CA SER A 130 -2.31 -18.45 25.06
C SER A 130 -2.03 -16.98 25.38
N ARG A 131 -0.79 -16.60 25.74
CA ARG A 131 -0.38 -15.21 25.98
C ARG A 131 -0.37 -14.34 24.72
N ALA A 132 -0.33 -14.95 23.53
CA ALA A 132 -0.34 -14.25 22.27
C ALA A 132 -1.77 -13.90 21.79
N LEU A 133 -2.81 -14.51 22.38
CA LEU A 133 -4.21 -14.19 22.10
C LEU A 133 -4.59 -12.85 22.74
N PRO A 134 -5.26 -11.93 22.02
CA PRO A 134 -5.59 -10.58 22.48
C PRO A 134 -6.81 -10.56 23.40
N THR A 135 -6.80 -11.35 24.47
CA THR A 135 -7.81 -11.23 25.52
C THR A 135 -7.53 -9.99 26.36
N ILE A 136 -8.56 -9.38 26.97
CA ILE A 136 -8.41 -8.21 27.84
C ILE A 136 -7.33 -8.43 28.92
N PRO A 137 -7.30 -9.57 29.65
CA PRO A 137 -6.26 -9.84 30.64
C PRO A 137 -4.86 -9.92 30.03
N ASN A 138 -4.71 -10.58 28.87
CA ASN A 138 -3.43 -10.68 28.18
C ASN A 138 -2.96 -9.33 27.66
N PHE A 139 -3.85 -8.49 27.13
CA PHE A 139 -3.52 -7.15 26.66
C PHE A 139 -3.00 -6.28 27.82
N ILE A 140 -3.69 -6.27 28.95
CA ILE A 140 -3.25 -5.53 30.15
C ILE A 140 -1.90 -6.06 30.63
N CYS A 141 -1.73 -7.38 30.76
CA CYS A 141 -0.45 -7.97 31.19
C CYS A 141 0.69 -7.70 30.20
N ASN A 142 0.45 -7.80 28.89
CA ASN A 142 1.45 -7.53 27.86
C ASN A 142 1.82 -6.05 27.79
N MET A 143 0.85 -5.15 28.00
CA MET A 143 1.06 -3.71 28.04
C MET A 143 1.83 -3.29 29.29
N THR A 144 1.47 -3.82 30.45
CA THR A 144 2.20 -3.55 31.71
C THR A 144 3.62 -4.12 31.66
N GLU A 145 3.83 -5.34 31.14
CA GLU A 145 5.18 -5.88 30.90
C GLU A 145 5.97 -5.00 29.90
N ALA A 146 5.34 -4.52 28.83
CA ALA A 146 6.00 -3.66 27.85
C ALA A 146 6.42 -2.32 28.48
N PHE A 147 5.55 -1.72 29.29
CA PHE A 147 5.83 -0.50 30.04
C PHE A 147 6.96 -0.70 31.07
N LEU A 148 6.88 -1.75 31.89
CA LEU A 148 7.91 -2.10 32.88
C LEU A 148 9.27 -2.42 32.23
N ARG A 149 9.26 -2.98 31.01
CA ARG A 149 10.48 -3.22 30.23
C ARG A 149 11.08 -1.94 29.68
N HIS A 150 10.24 -1.00 29.24
CA HIS A 150 10.71 0.31 28.82
C HIS A 150 11.38 1.06 29.97
N LEU A 151 10.83 0.92 31.18
CA LEU A 151 11.43 1.40 32.43
C LEU A 151 12.61 0.56 32.94
N ARG A 152 13.04 -0.48 32.20
CA ARG A 152 14.12 -1.42 32.54
C ARG A 152 13.94 -2.22 33.85
N ILE A 153 12.73 -2.26 34.40
CA ILE A 153 12.41 -2.95 35.67
C ILE A 153 12.25 -4.47 35.47
N TYR A 154 11.80 -4.90 34.29
CA TYR A 154 11.45 -6.30 34.02
C TYR A 154 11.96 -6.80 32.67
N ARG A 155 12.71 -7.91 32.67
CA ARG A 155 13.19 -8.62 31.46
C ARG A 155 12.30 -9.87 31.23
N GLY A 156 11.11 -9.67 30.68
CA GLY A 156 10.11 -10.74 30.51
C GLY A 156 10.48 -11.85 29.51
N GLY A 157 9.76 -12.98 29.60
CA GLY A 157 9.98 -14.23 28.87
C GLY A 157 9.44 -14.29 27.43
N ARG A 158 9.96 -13.43 26.54
CA ARG A 158 9.77 -13.63 25.09
C ARG A 158 10.78 -14.64 24.57
N MET A 159 10.35 -15.51 23.64
CA MET A 159 11.24 -16.44 22.97
C MET A 159 11.83 -15.79 21.71
N LYS A 160 13.11 -16.06 21.43
CA LYS A 160 13.76 -15.71 20.17
C LYS A 160 13.42 -16.77 19.13
N LEU A 161 12.86 -16.34 18.00
CA LEU A 161 12.62 -17.16 16.83
C LEU A 161 13.50 -16.65 15.69
N PRO A 162 14.54 -17.40 15.27
CA PRO A 162 15.32 -17.02 14.10
C PRO A 162 14.44 -17.19 12.85
N ILE A 163 14.27 -16.10 12.09
CA ILE A 163 13.60 -16.09 10.78
C ILE A 163 14.62 -16.34 9.68
N LEU A 164 15.79 -15.70 9.76
CA LEU A 164 16.93 -15.92 8.87
C LEU A 164 18.11 -16.40 9.69
N ASP A 165 18.78 -17.46 9.25
CA ASP A 165 19.84 -18.15 9.99
C ASP A 165 21.13 -18.22 9.17
N ASN A 166 22.04 -17.29 9.45
CA ASN A 166 23.41 -17.22 8.95
C ASN A 166 23.54 -17.32 7.42
N ILE A 167 22.85 -16.41 6.72
CA ILE A 167 22.81 -16.40 5.25
C ILE A 167 23.88 -15.47 4.66
N ASN A 168 24.49 -15.94 3.57
CA ASN A 168 25.58 -15.28 2.85
C ASN A 168 25.24 -15.19 1.37
N GLY A 169 25.59 -14.07 0.72
CA GLY A 169 25.36 -13.94 -0.72
C GLY A 169 25.73 -12.61 -1.33
N ILE A 170 25.79 -12.61 -2.67
CA ILE A 170 26.11 -11.47 -3.51
C ILE A 170 25.04 -11.32 -4.59
N ILE A 171 24.47 -10.12 -4.71
CA ILE A 171 23.61 -9.74 -5.83
C ILE A 171 24.43 -8.84 -6.75
N ARG A 172 24.66 -9.33 -7.96
CA ARG A 172 25.52 -8.66 -8.95
C ARG A 172 24.73 -7.61 -9.74
N PRO A 173 25.37 -6.49 -10.12
CA PRO A 173 24.74 -5.49 -10.96
C PRO A 173 24.53 -6.00 -12.40
N SER A 174 23.65 -5.32 -13.14
CA SER A 174 23.28 -5.63 -14.53
C SER A 174 22.65 -7.01 -14.71
N ARG A 175 22.14 -7.62 -13.63
CA ARG A 175 21.49 -8.93 -13.62
C ARG A 175 20.17 -8.88 -12.88
N MET A 176 19.20 -9.65 -13.36
CA MET A 176 17.90 -9.84 -12.73
C MET A 176 17.88 -11.17 -11.98
N THR A 177 17.68 -11.10 -10.66
CA THR A 177 17.70 -12.26 -9.75
C THR A 177 16.28 -12.63 -9.33
N LEU A 178 15.92 -13.90 -9.46
CA LEU A 178 14.68 -14.47 -8.95
C LEU A 178 14.88 -14.96 -7.51
N LEU A 179 14.02 -14.54 -6.58
CA LEU A 179 13.96 -15.08 -5.23
C LEU A 179 12.81 -16.09 -5.14
N LEU A 180 13.15 -17.38 -5.05
CA LEU A 180 12.22 -18.49 -4.88
C LEU A 180 12.28 -19.04 -3.45
N GLY A 181 11.17 -19.58 -3.01
CA GLY A 181 11.11 -20.31 -1.76
C GLY A 181 9.67 -20.47 -1.31
N PRO A 182 9.38 -21.48 -0.47
CA PRO A 182 8.03 -21.68 0.05
C PRO A 182 7.56 -20.46 0.86
N PRO A 183 6.26 -20.27 1.09
CA PRO A 183 5.74 -19.28 2.00
C PRO A 183 6.33 -19.43 3.39
N SER A 184 6.50 -18.32 4.11
CA SER A 184 7.15 -18.30 5.43
C SER A 184 8.62 -18.73 5.45
N SER A 185 9.30 -18.86 4.31
CA SER A 185 10.74 -19.17 4.24
C SER A 185 11.66 -18.00 4.62
N GLY A 186 11.12 -16.78 4.72
CA GLY A 186 11.88 -15.57 5.03
C GLY A 186 12.10 -14.61 3.86
N LYS A 187 11.52 -14.84 2.67
CA LYS A 187 11.67 -13.99 1.46
C LYS A 187 11.49 -12.48 1.74
N THR A 188 10.32 -12.10 2.25
CA THR A 188 10.00 -10.71 2.60
C THR A 188 10.95 -10.15 3.64
N THR A 189 11.37 -10.97 4.62
CA THR A 189 12.30 -10.53 5.67
C THR A 189 13.68 -10.26 5.10
N LEU A 190 14.15 -11.07 4.15
CA LEU A 190 15.40 -10.87 3.43
C LEU A 190 15.36 -9.58 2.60
N LEU A 191 14.31 -9.38 1.79
CA LEU A 191 14.18 -8.16 0.99
C LEU A 191 14.10 -6.89 1.84
N LEU A 192 13.34 -6.93 2.95
CA LEU A 192 13.27 -5.81 3.90
C LEU A 192 14.62 -5.55 4.59
N ALA A 193 15.39 -6.60 4.89
CA ALA A 193 16.72 -6.46 5.46
C ALA A 193 17.69 -5.79 4.48
N LEU A 194 17.70 -6.26 3.22
CA LEU A 194 18.54 -5.70 2.16
C LEU A 194 18.17 -4.25 1.83
N ALA A 195 16.89 -3.88 1.90
CA ALA A 195 16.41 -2.52 1.72
C ALA A 195 16.68 -1.59 2.93
N GLY A 196 17.19 -2.11 4.05
CA GLY A 196 17.38 -1.34 5.29
C GLY A 196 16.06 -0.93 5.96
N ARG A 197 15.01 -1.75 5.85
CA ARG A 197 13.63 -1.46 6.30
C ARG A 197 13.09 -2.47 7.31
N LEU A 198 13.96 -3.22 7.98
CA LEU A 198 13.56 -4.14 9.06
C LEU A 198 12.77 -3.40 10.15
N GLY A 199 11.62 -3.96 10.53
CA GLY A 199 10.78 -3.40 11.59
C GLY A 199 11.44 -3.47 12.97
N PRO A 200 11.08 -2.58 13.91
CA PRO A 200 11.72 -2.49 15.24
C PRO A 200 11.53 -3.72 16.13
N GLY A 201 10.62 -4.64 15.78
CA GLY A 201 10.40 -5.91 16.47
C GLY A 201 11.39 -7.02 16.09
N LEU A 202 12.21 -6.79 15.05
CA LEU A 202 13.19 -7.72 14.52
C LEU A 202 14.60 -7.23 14.87
N LYS A 203 15.45 -8.14 15.34
CA LYS A 203 16.86 -7.85 15.59
C LYS A 203 17.69 -8.48 14.47
N MET A 204 18.46 -7.65 13.77
CA MET A 204 19.40 -8.09 12.76
C MET A 204 20.82 -8.15 13.33
N SER A 205 21.55 -9.22 13.00
CA SER A 205 22.99 -9.36 13.20
C SER A 205 23.64 -9.80 11.87
N GLY A 206 24.94 -9.56 11.72
CA GLY A 206 25.65 -9.72 10.43
C GLY A 206 25.93 -8.37 9.77
N SER A 207 26.41 -8.40 8.54
CA SER A 207 26.74 -7.19 7.78
C SER A 207 26.07 -7.18 6.40
N ILE A 208 25.59 -6.01 5.99
CA ILE A 208 25.07 -5.75 4.64
C ILE A 208 25.84 -4.56 4.08
N THR A 209 26.38 -4.70 2.87
CA THR A 209 27.14 -3.64 2.20
C THR A 209 26.70 -3.44 0.76
N TYR A 210 26.70 -2.18 0.32
CA TYR A 210 26.47 -1.79 -1.08
C TYR A 210 27.77 -1.19 -1.60
N ASN A 211 28.39 -1.80 -2.62
CA ASN A 211 29.72 -1.43 -3.11
C ASN A 211 30.77 -1.30 -1.97
N GLY A 212 30.65 -2.16 -0.94
CA GLY A 212 31.52 -2.16 0.24
C GLY A 212 31.22 -1.07 1.30
N HIS A 213 30.16 -0.27 1.16
CA HIS A 213 29.69 0.67 2.17
C HIS A 213 28.57 0.06 3.03
N HIS A 214 28.63 0.23 4.34
CA HIS A 214 27.56 -0.24 5.23
C HIS A 214 26.27 0.58 5.08
N LEU A 215 25.12 -0.01 5.41
CA LEU A 215 23.81 0.65 5.34
C LEU A 215 23.69 1.96 6.15
N ASN A 216 24.59 2.21 7.11
CA ASN A 216 24.60 3.43 7.92
C ASN A 216 25.37 4.59 7.26
N GLU A 217 26.15 4.34 6.20
CA GLU A 217 26.98 5.34 5.51
C GLU A 217 26.20 6.12 4.44
N PHE A 218 25.04 5.61 4.01
CA PHE A 218 24.18 6.19 2.98
C PHE A 218 22.70 5.98 3.32
N VAL A 219 21.79 6.47 2.48
CA VAL A 219 20.34 6.29 2.67
C VAL A 219 19.86 5.12 1.80
N PRO A 220 19.68 3.91 2.35
CA PRO A 220 19.31 2.74 1.55
C PRO A 220 17.91 2.86 0.95
N GLN A 221 16.98 3.54 1.61
CA GLN A 221 15.60 3.73 1.12
C GLN A 221 15.51 4.68 -0.09
N ARG A 222 16.58 5.44 -0.37
CA ARG A 222 16.71 6.29 -1.56
C ARG A 222 17.50 5.62 -2.67
N THR A 223 18.44 4.76 -2.31
CA THR A 223 19.31 4.03 -3.23
C THR A 223 18.58 2.80 -3.81
N SER A 224 17.73 2.17 -2.99
CA SER A 224 16.88 1.05 -3.34
C SER A 224 15.40 1.40 -3.30
N ALA A 225 14.62 0.85 -4.21
CA ALA A 225 13.16 0.86 -4.16
C ALA A 225 12.66 -0.51 -3.70
N TYR A 226 11.70 -0.53 -2.78
CA TYR A 226 11.08 -1.75 -2.28
C TYR A 226 9.59 -1.75 -2.59
N VAL A 227 9.16 -2.64 -3.50
CA VAL A 227 7.75 -2.90 -3.84
C VAL A 227 7.18 -3.85 -2.82
N SER A 228 6.26 -3.33 -2.02
CA SER A 228 5.57 -4.04 -0.95
C SER A 228 4.54 -5.04 -1.49
N GLN A 229 4.31 -6.11 -0.72
CA GLN A 229 3.20 -7.02 -0.99
C GLN A 229 1.84 -6.31 -0.87
N GLN A 230 1.72 -5.36 0.06
CA GLN A 230 0.51 -4.58 0.33
C GLN A 230 0.41 -3.34 -0.56
N ASP A 231 -0.78 -3.12 -1.11
CA ASP A 231 -1.11 -2.02 -2.01
C ASP A 231 -1.83 -0.86 -1.30
N TRP A 232 -1.12 -0.14 -0.44
CA TRP A 232 -1.66 1.05 0.23
C TRP A 232 -1.60 2.28 -0.68
N HIS A 233 -2.75 2.79 -1.06
CA HIS A 233 -2.92 3.98 -1.89
C HIS A 233 -4.04 4.86 -1.33
N ALA A 234 -4.03 6.16 -1.65
CA ALA A 234 -5.18 7.01 -1.36
C ALA A 234 -6.33 6.65 -2.31
N SER A 235 -7.46 6.20 -1.77
CA SER A 235 -8.57 5.68 -2.57
C SER A 235 -9.24 6.75 -3.44
N GLU A 236 -9.12 8.02 -3.06
CA GLU A 236 -9.81 9.14 -3.72
C GLU A 236 -9.03 9.75 -4.89
N MET A 237 -7.81 9.28 -5.14
CA MET A 237 -6.95 9.74 -6.23
C MET A 237 -7.07 8.87 -7.47
N THR A 238 -6.70 9.42 -8.62
CA THR A 238 -6.55 8.63 -9.85
C THR A 238 -5.17 7.96 -9.95
N VAL A 239 -5.06 6.97 -10.84
CA VAL A 239 -3.80 6.27 -11.15
C VAL A 239 -2.72 7.26 -11.60
N ARG A 240 -3.04 8.15 -12.54
CA ARG A 240 -2.14 9.21 -13.05
C ARG A 240 -1.70 10.15 -11.94
N GLU A 241 -2.64 10.66 -11.15
CA GLU A 241 -2.35 11.60 -10.05
C GLU A 241 -1.41 10.98 -9.01
N THR A 242 -1.56 9.67 -8.73
CA THR A 242 -0.73 8.91 -7.79
C THR A 242 0.71 8.79 -8.29
N LEU A 243 0.90 8.42 -9.56
CA LEU A 243 2.23 8.30 -10.17
C LEU A 243 2.92 9.65 -10.33
N GLU A 244 2.18 10.69 -10.73
CA GLU A 244 2.72 12.04 -10.81
C GLU A 244 3.18 12.56 -9.45
N PHE A 245 2.41 12.28 -8.39
CA PHE A 245 2.77 12.66 -7.02
C PHE A 245 4.04 11.93 -6.57
N ALA A 246 4.14 10.63 -6.81
CA ALA A 246 5.33 9.84 -6.50
C ALA A 246 6.57 10.38 -7.22
N GLY A 247 6.47 10.68 -8.52
CA GLY A 247 7.57 11.27 -9.30
C GLY A 247 8.00 12.64 -8.81
N ARG A 248 7.06 13.50 -8.40
CA ARG A 248 7.39 14.82 -7.81
C ARG A 248 8.11 14.71 -6.47
N CYS A 249 7.83 13.67 -5.68
CA CYS A 249 8.47 13.47 -4.38
C CYS A 249 9.85 12.81 -4.51
N GLN A 250 9.96 11.81 -5.39
CA GLN A 250 11.19 11.04 -5.58
C GLN A 250 12.26 11.82 -6.35
N GLY A 251 11.85 12.75 -7.22
CA GLY A 251 12.77 13.59 -8.00
C GLY A 251 13.47 12.82 -9.11
N VAL A 252 14.27 13.56 -9.88
CA VAL A 252 14.92 13.05 -11.09
C VAL A 252 16.27 12.36 -10.77
N GLY A 253 16.85 12.65 -9.61
CA GLY A 253 18.13 12.10 -9.16
C GLY A 253 19.27 12.54 -10.09
N ILE A 254 20.14 11.61 -10.46
CA ILE A 254 21.38 11.90 -11.21
C ILE A 254 21.13 11.96 -12.73
N LYS A 255 19.88 11.74 -13.18
CA LYS A 255 19.56 11.73 -14.62
C LYS A 255 19.91 13.06 -15.30
N TYR A 256 19.76 14.19 -14.61
CA TYR A 256 20.16 15.51 -15.13
C TYR A 256 21.67 15.62 -15.36
N ASP A 257 22.49 15.26 -14.38
CA ASP A 257 23.94 15.37 -14.46
C ASP A 257 24.51 14.45 -15.56
N MET A 258 23.97 13.22 -15.67
CA MET A 258 24.34 12.30 -16.75
C MET A 258 23.92 12.84 -18.12
N LEU A 259 22.75 13.46 -18.24
CA LEU A 259 22.31 14.06 -19.50
C LEU A 259 23.22 15.22 -19.92
N VAL A 260 23.60 16.09 -18.98
CA VAL A 260 24.49 17.22 -19.27
C VAL A 260 25.85 16.73 -19.74
N GLU A 261 26.40 15.70 -19.11
CA GLU A 261 27.66 15.07 -19.52
C GLU A 261 27.53 14.35 -20.88
N LEU A 262 26.42 13.65 -21.12
CA LEU A 262 26.08 13.04 -22.42
C LEU A 262 26.08 14.09 -23.54
N LEU A 263 25.30 15.16 -23.39
CA LEU A 263 25.20 16.25 -24.38
C LEU A 263 26.54 16.94 -24.64
N ARG A 264 27.41 17.01 -23.62
CA ARG A 264 28.76 17.55 -23.75
C ARG A 264 29.66 16.64 -24.58
N ARG A 265 29.66 15.34 -24.32
CA ARG A 265 30.50 14.37 -25.05
C ARG A 265 30.01 14.13 -26.47
N GLU A 266 28.70 14.08 -26.69
CA GLU A 266 28.10 13.99 -28.03
C GLU A 266 28.54 15.17 -28.90
N LYS A 267 28.57 16.39 -28.33
CA LYS A 267 29.07 17.57 -29.03
C LYS A 267 30.54 17.43 -29.42
N ASN A 268 31.38 16.95 -28.51
CA ASN A 268 32.81 16.79 -28.76
C ASN A 268 33.10 15.70 -29.80
N ALA A 269 32.28 14.65 -29.82
CA ALA A 269 32.37 13.54 -30.77
C ALA A 269 31.67 13.82 -32.12
N GLY A 270 30.91 14.91 -32.23
CA GLY A 270 30.15 15.24 -33.45
C GLY A 270 28.99 14.30 -33.74
N ILE A 271 28.42 13.64 -32.73
CA ILE A 271 27.35 12.64 -32.88
C ILE A 271 25.99 13.35 -32.91
N LYS A 272 25.14 13.05 -33.91
CA LYS A 272 23.72 13.45 -33.95
C LYS A 272 22.89 12.35 -33.26
N PRO A 273 22.19 12.63 -32.14
CA PRO A 273 21.30 11.67 -31.50
C PRO A 273 19.98 11.53 -32.26
N ASP A 274 19.27 10.42 -32.02
CA ASP A 274 17.87 10.23 -32.43
C ASP A 274 16.98 11.32 -31.80
N GLU A 275 16.15 11.96 -32.62
CA GLU A 275 15.38 13.16 -32.27
C GLU A 275 14.34 12.90 -31.19
N ASP A 276 13.55 11.84 -31.34
CA ASP A 276 12.49 11.47 -30.40
C ASP A 276 13.12 10.97 -29.09
N LEU A 277 14.18 10.15 -29.18
CA LEU A 277 14.92 9.69 -28.01
C LEU A 277 15.59 10.84 -27.25
N ASP A 278 16.07 11.85 -27.96
CA ASP A 278 16.69 13.03 -27.36
C ASP A 278 15.70 13.90 -26.61
N VAL A 279 14.54 14.19 -27.19
CA VAL A 279 13.46 14.90 -26.49
C VAL A 279 13.00 14.12 -25.27
N PHE A 280 12.85 12.80 -25.39
CA PHE A 280 12.44 11.94 -24.28
C PHE A 280 13.44 11.95 -23.13
N MET A 281 14.73 11.72 -23.39
CA MET A 281 15.76 11.72 -22.34
C MET A 281 15.92 13.10 -21.69
N LYS A 282 15.81 14.18 -22.46
CA LYS A 282 15.77 15.56 -21.95
C LYS A 282 14.59 15.78 -21.02
N ALA A 283 13.40 15.32 -21.40
CA ALA A 283 12.19 15.47 -20.60
C ALA A 283 12.25 14.67 -19.29
N LEU A 284 12.82 13.46 -19.31
CA LEU A 284 13.01 12.65 -18.10
C LEU A 284 14.00 13.27 -17.11
N ALA A 285 14.96 14.06 -17.61
CA ALA A 285 16.07 14.59 -16.84
C ALA A 285 15.82 16.01 -16.27
N LEU A 286 14.86 16.76 -16.82
CA LEU A 286 14.59 18.13 -16.39
C LEU A 286 13.66 18.16 -15.17
N GLU A 287 14.14 18.76 -14.07
CA GLU A 287 13.32 19.04 -12.89
C GLU A 287 12.32 20.18 -13.18
N GLY A 288 11.02 19.92 -13.04
CA GLY A 288 9.99 20.94 -13.31
C GLY A 288 8.55 20.44 -13.26
N ARG A 289 7.62 21.31 -13.66
CA ARG A 289 6.14 21.14 -13.58
C ARG A 289 5.56 19.95 -14.37
N GLN A 290 6.38 19.09 -14.96
CA GLN A 290 5.95 18.03 -15.88
C GLN A 290 6.61 16.68 -15.57
N THR A 291 6.43 16.19 -14.34
CA THR A 291 6.63 14.77 -13.99
C THR A 291 5.65 13.82 -14.72
N SER A 292 4.81 14.31 -15.64
CA SER A 292 3.84 13.46 -16.33
C SER A 292 4.47 12.60 -17.43
N LEU A 293 5.61 12.96 -18.05
CA LEU A 293 6.17 12.09 -19.09
C LEU A 293 6.69 10.77 -18.49
N VAL A 294 7.37 10.82 -17.34
CA VAL A 294 7.82 9.61 -16.62
C VAL A 294 6.60 8.78 -16.21
N ALA A 295 5.56 9.44 -15.69
CA ALA A 295 4.33 8.76 -15.30
C ALA A 295 3.61 8.12 -16.50
N GLU A 296 3.52 8.81 -17.64
CA GLU A 296 2.92 8.31 -18.88
C GLU A 296 3.68 7.14 -19.46
N TYR A 297 5.01 7.24 -19.50
CA TYR A 297 5.89 6.14 -19.88
C TYR A 297 5.65 4.90 -19.00
N VAL A 298 5.68 5.06 -17.67
CA VAL A 298 5.45 3.95 -16.73
C VAL A 298 4.02 3.41 -16.82
N MET A 299 3.00 4.27 -16.99
CA MET A 299 1.62 3.84 -17.17
C MET A 299 1.46 2.99 -18.43
N LYS A 300 2.06 3.41 -19.55
CA LYS A 300 1.95 2.68 -20.81
C LYS A 300 2.61 1.30 -20.72
N ILE A 301 3.81 1.23 -20.14
CA ILE A 301 4.53 -0.03 -19.95
C ILE A 301 3.78 -1.01 -19.06
N LEU A 302 3.16 -0.51 -17.99
CA LEU A 302 2.39 -1.33 -17.08
C LEU A 302 0.96 -1.59 -17.58
N GLY A 303 0.57 -1.10 -18.75
CA GLY A 303 -0.80 -1.25 -19.28
C GLY A 303 -1.86 -0.65 -18.36
N LEU A 304 -1.56 0.52 -17.78
CA LEU A 304 -2.42 1.33 -16.91
C LEU A 304 -2.98 2.57 -17.63
N ASP A 305 -2.67 2.74 -18.91
CA ASP A 305 -3.16 3.81 -19.79
C ASP A 305 -4.69 3.86 -19.85
N ILE A 306 -5.34 2.68 -19.98
CA ILE A 306 -6.80 2.56 -20.05
C ILE A 306 -7.49 3.07 -18.77
N CYS A 307 -6.83 2.92 -17.61
CA CYS A 307 -7.38 3.32 -16.30
C CYS A 307 -6.65 4.52 -15.68
N ALA A 308 -5.90 5.29 -16.47
CA ALA A 308 -5.06 6.38 -15.97
C ALA A 308 -5.85 7.42 -15.16
N ASP A 309 -7.07 7.75 -15.59
CA ASP A 309 -7.92 8.76 -14.97
C ASP A 309 -9.04 8.17 -14.10
N THR A 310 -8.99 6.86 -13.84
CA THR A 310 -9.91 6.16 -12.93
C THR A 310 -9.41 6.26 -11.49
N ILE A 311 -10.33 6.42 -10.53
CA ILE A 311 -10.00 6.42 -9.10
C ILE A 311 -9.46 5.06 -8.65
N VAL A 312 -8.50 5.07 -7.72
CA VAL A 312 -7.91 3.82 -7.20
C VAL A 312 -8.95 3.02 -6.41
N GLY A 313 -9.78 3.69 -5.61
CA GLY A 313 -10.81 3.05 -4.79
C GLY A 313 -10.26 2.28 -3.58
N ASP A 314 -11.19 1.78 -2.78
CA ASP A 314 -10.96 0.92 -1.60
C ASP A 314 -12.01 -0.19 -1.56
N GLU A 315 -12.17 -0.86 -0.42
CA GLU A 315 -13.15 -1.94 -0.25
C GLU A 315 -14.60 -1.45 -0.32
N MET A 316 -14.85 -0.16 -0.01
CA MET A 316 -16.19 0.44 0.02
C MET A 316 -16.50 1.22 -1.26
N VAL A 317 -15.50 1.87 -1.84
CA VAL A 317 -15.59 2.64 -3.09
C VAL A 317 -14.92 1.85 -4.20
N LYS A 318 -15.73 1.36 -5.14
CA LYS A 318 -15.24 0.67 -6.32
C LYS A 318 -14.26 1.56 -7.11
N GLY A 319 -13.07 1.04 -7.37
CA GLY A 319 -12.07 1.69 -8.22
C GLY A 319 -11.45 0.71 -9.21
N ILE A 320 -10.12 0.77 -9.36
CA ILE A 320 -9.36 -0.14 -10.23
C ILE A 320 -9.37 -1.58 -9.71
N SER A 321 -9.14 -2.55 -10.59
CA SER A 321 -9.06 -3.97 -10.20
C SER A 321 -7.83 -4.26 -9.33
N GLY A 322 -7.85 -5.36 -8.57
CA GLY A 322 -6.70 -5.77 -7.72
C GLY A 322 -5.39 -5.89 -8.50
N GLY A 323 -5.41 -6.52 -9.67
CA GLY A 323 -4.24 -6.60 -10.55
C GLY A 323 -3.78 -5.24 -11.11
N GLN A 324 -4.71 -4.32 -11.40
CA GLN A 324 -4.34 -2.94 -11.75
C GLN A 324 -3.71 -2.20 -10.56
N LYS A 325 -4.22 -2.41 -9.35
CA LYS A 325 -3.70 -1.82 -8.12
C LYS A 325 -2.28 -2.30 -7.81
N LYS A 326 -2.00 -3.59 -8.03
CA LYS A 326 -0.65 -4.16 -7.88
C LYS A 326 0.34 -3.55 -8.87
N ARG A 327 -0.08 -3.38 -10.12
CA ARG A 327 0.71 -2.67 -11.15
C ARG A 327 0.95 -1.22 -10.76
N LEU A 328 -0.04 -0.52 -10.21
CA LEU A 328 0.12 0.86 -9.72
C LEU A 328 1.17 0.93 -8.59
N THR A 329 1.20 -0.02 -7.64
CA THR A 329 2.22 -0.09 -6.58
C THR A 329 3.62 -0.25 -7.16
N THR A 330 3.79 -1.10 -8.18
CA THR A 330 5.06 -1.25 -8.90
C THR A 330 5.43 0.05 -9.61
N GLY A 331 4.48 0.68 -10.31
CA GLY A 331 4.68 1.94 -11.03
C GLY A 331 5.12 3.10 -10.14
N GLU A 332 4.50 3.26 -8.96
CA GLU A 332 4.81 4.32 -7.99
C GLU A 332 6.28 4.32 -7.56
N LEU A 333 6.91 3.13 -7.55
CA LEU A 333 8.30 2.96 -7.18
C LEU A 333 9.24 3.01 -8.38
N LEU A 334 8.78 2.57 -9.56
CA LEU A 334 9.54 2.63 -10.82
C LEU A 334 9.70 4.05 -11.38
N VAL A 335 8.79 4.97 -11.06
CA VAL A 335 8.91 6.39 -11.45
C VAL A 335 10.16 7.04 -10.85
N GLY A 336 10.71 6.48 -9.77
CA GLY A 336 11.85 7.01 -9.04
C GLY A 336 13.19 6.92 -9.77
N SER A 337 14.23 7.38 -9.07
CA SER A 337 15.62 7.30 -9.53
C SER A 337 16.40 6.13 -8.92
N ALA A 338 15.72 5.20 -8.23
CA ALA A 338 16.36 4.08 -7.56
C ALA A 338 17.00 3.13 -8.58
N ARG A 339 18.15 2.56 -8.23
CA ARG A 339 18.93 1.66 -9.08
C ARG A 339 18.87 0.21 -8.64
N VAL A 340 18.66 -0.01 -7.34
CA VAL A 340 18.35 -1.32 -6.78
C VAL A 340 16.85 -1.47 -6.65
N LEU A 341 16.28 -2.51 -7.24
CA LEU A 341 14.85 -2.79 -7.20
C LEU A 341 14.64 -4.10 -6.43
N PHE A 342 13.99 -4.01 -5.27
CA PHE A 342 13.51 -5.16 -4.51
C PHE A 342 12.00 -5.26 -4.69
N MET A 343 11.52 -6.36 -5.26
CA MET A 343 10.12 -6.53 -5.60
C MET A 343 9.55 -7.76 -4.91
N ASP A 344 8.57 -7.56 -4.03
CA ASP A 344 7.99 -8.64 -3.23
C ASP A 344 6.63 -9.09 -3.77
N GLU A 345 6.60 -10.32 -4.31
CA GLU A 345 5.40 -11.01 -4.81
C GLU A 345 4.56 -10.13 -5.76
N ILE A 346 5.19 -9.62 -6.81
CA ILE A 346 4.53 -8.70 -7.76
C ILE A 346 3.56 -9.37 -8.73
N SER A 347 3.58 -10.71 -8.84
CA SER A 347 2.69 -11.48 -9.73
C SER A 347 1.34 -11.83 -9.11
N THR A 348 1.14 -11.61 -7.81
CA THR A 348 -0.13 -11.96 -7.15
C THR A 348 -1.28 -11.11 -7.70
N GLY A 349 -2.31 -11.76 -8.24
CA GLY A 349 -3.47 -11.08 -8.84
C GLY A 349 -3.25 -10.59 -10.28
N LEU A 350 -2.16 -11.02 -10.94
CA LEU A 350 -1.91 -10.79 -12.36
C LEU A 350 -2.06 -12.09 -13.16
N ASP A 351 -2.53 -11.98 -14.40
CA ASP A 351 -2.51 -13.08 -15.35
C ASP A 351 -1.08 -13.36 -15.84
N SER A 352 -0.85 -14.57 -16.37
CA SER A 352 0.48 -15.02 -16.81
C SER A 352 1.05 -14.17 -17.94
N ALA A 353 0.22 -13.72 -18.88
CA ALA A 353 0.65 -12.90 -20.01
C ALA A 353 1.11 -11.51 -19.54
N THR A 354 0.31 -10.83 -18.71
CA THR A 354 0.70 -9.54 -18.11
C THR A 354 1.95 -9.68 -17.24
N THR A 355 2.06 -10.76 -16.45
CA THR A 355 3.25 -11.03 -15.63
C THR A 355 4.50 -11.16 -16.50
N TYR A 356 4.43 -11.94 -17.59
CA TYR A 356 5.55 -12.10 -18.52
C TYR A 356 5.98 -10.76 -19.13
N GLN A 357 5.04 -9.93 -19.57
CA GLN A 357 5.33 -8.61 -20.15
C GLN A 357 6.05 -7.69 -19.16
N ILE A 358 5.59 -7.63 -17.91
CA ILE A 358 6.21 -6.81 -16.86
C ILE A 358 7.62 -7.30 -16.55
N ILE A 359 7.81 -8.62 -16.39
CA ILE A 359 9.13 -9.20 -16.11
C ILE A 359 10.09 -8.99 -17.28
N LYS A 360 9.62 -9.15 -18.53
CA LYS A 360 10.41 -8.87 -19.73
C LYS A 360 10.88 -7.42 -19.76
N TYR A 361 9.98 -6.47 -19.51
CA TYR A 361 10.34 -5.06 -19.42
C TYR A 361 11.38 -4.78 -18.33
N LEU A 362 11.21 -5.37 -17.13
CA LEU A 362 12.15 -5.19 -16.02
C LEU A 362 13.53 -5.77 -16.35
N ARG A 363 13.58 -6.91 -17.05
CA ARG A 363 14.83 -7.49 -17.56
C ARG A 363 15.54 -6.53 -18.51
N ASP A 364 14.84 -6.08 -19.54
CA ASP A 364 15.40 -5.20 -20.58
C ASP A 364 15.89 -3.88 -19.98
N SER A 365 15.13 -3.32 -19.03
CA SER A 365 15.51 -2.13 -18.26
C SER A 365 16.74 -2.36 -17.39
N THR A 366 16.80 -3.48 -16.67
CA THR A 366 17.92 -3.84 -15.77
C THR A 366 19.21 -4.01 -16.56
N HIS A 367 19.16 -4.69 -17.71
CA HIS A 367 20.32 -4.92 -18.57
C HIS A 367 20.81 -3.63 -19.25
N ALA A 368 19.90 -2.80 -19.76
CA ALA A 368 20.29 -1.57 -20.45
C ALA A 368 20.80 -0.47 -19.51
N LEU A 369 20.21 -0.33 -18.32
CA LEU A 369 20.52 0.74 -17.37
C LEU A 369 21.51 0.33 -16.27
N ASP A 370 22.13 -0.85 -16.38
CA ASP A 370 22.99 -1.47 -15.36
C ASP A 370 22.36 -1.52 -13.95
N GLY A 371 21.04 -1.77 -13.90
CA GLY A 371 20.27 -1.87 -12.67
C GLY A 371 20.58 -3.15 -11.90
N THR A 372 20.11 -3.22 -10.65
CA THR A 372 20.21 -4.44 -9.82
C THR A 372 18.82 -4.80 -9.33
N THR A 373 18.27 -5.91 -9.81
CA THR A 373 16.85 -6.22 -9.60
C THR A 373 16.70 -7.59 -8.96
N ILE A 374 15.98 -7.65 -7.84
CA ILE A 374 15.58 -8.90 -7.19
C ILE A 374 14.06 -8.94 -7.13
N ILE A 375 13.49 -10.02 -7.65
CA ILE A 375 12.04 -10.21 -7.71
C ILE A 375 11.70 -11.51 -7.00
N SER A 376 10.84 -11.42 -5.99
CA SER A 376 10.21 -12.58 -5.35
C SER A 376 8.96 -12.96 -6.15
N LEU A 377 8.92 -14.19 -6.65
CA LEU A 377 7.74 -14.78 -7.29
C LEU A 377 7.43 -16.11 -6.58
N LEU A 378 6.15 -16.43 -6.43
CA LEU A 378 5.73 -17.69 -5.80
C LEU A 378 5.80 -18.85 -6.80
N GLN A 379 5.13 -18.74 -7.95
CA GLN A 379 5.05 -19.77 -8.98
C GLN A 379 5.19 -19.14 -10.37
N PRO A 380 6.41 -18.87 -10.84
CA PRO A 380 6.60 -18.34 -12.19
C PRO A 380 6.32 -19.42 -13.24
N ALA A 381 5.58 -19.04 -14.29
CA ALA A 381 5.45 -19.86 -15.50
C ALA A 381 6.83 -20.13 -16.13
N PRO A 382 7.02 -21.23 -16.87
CA PRO A 382 8.31 -21.58 -17.47
C PRO A 382 8.92 -20.44 -18.30
N GLU A 383 8.11 -19.77 -19.11
CA GLU A 383 8.55 -18.66 -19.96
C GLU A 383 9.04 -17.47 -19.11
N THR A 384 8.39 -17.22 -17.98
CA THR A 384 8.78 -16.17 -17.03
C THR A 384 10.05 -16.54 -16.25
N TYR A 385 10.20 -17.81 -15.87
CA TYR A 385 11.42 -18.32 -15.22
C TYR A 385 12.65 -18.17 -16.13
N GLU A 386 12.49 -18.36 -17.44
CA GLU A 386 13.57 -18.23 -18.42
C GLU A 386 14.12 -16.81 -18.59
N LEU A 387 13.37 -15.78 -18.19
CA LEU A 387 13.80 -14.38 -18.27
C LEU A 387 14.83 -13.99 -17.20
N PHE A 388 14.99 -14.79 -16.13
CA PHE A 388 15.91 -14.47 -15.04
C PHE A 388 17.34 -14.94 -15.29
N ASP A 389 18.31 -14.16 -14.85
CA ASP A 389 19.73 -14.49 -14.99
C ASP A 389 20.20 -15.40 -13.84
N ASP A 390 19.79 -15.07 -12.61
CA ASP A 390 20.17 -15.77 -11.38
C ASP A 390 18.94 -16.17 -10.55
N VAL A 391 19.09 -17.20 -9.72
CA VAL A 391 18.07 -17.68 -8.77
C VAL A 391 18.68 -17.75 -7.37
N ILE A 392 17.95 -17.23 -6.39
CA ILE A 392 18.17 -17.43 -4.96
C ILE A 392 17.03 -18.30 -4.44
N LEU A 393 17.35 -19.48 -3.93
CA LEU A 393 16.39 -20.40 -3.33
C LEU A 393 16.54 -20.37 -1.81
N ILE A 394 15.51 -19.91 -1.11
CA ILE A 394 15.49 -19.81 0.36
C ILE A 394 14.42 -20.73 0.96
N SER A 395 14.78 -21.48 2.00
CA SER A 395 13.84 -22.32 2.76
C SER A 395 14.27 -22.39 4.22
N GLU A 396 13.30 -22.45 5.13
CA GLU A 396 13.52 -22.46 6.59
C GLU A 396 14.52 -21.38 7.10
N GLY A 397 14.59 -20.22 6.45
CA GLY A 397 15.52 -19.14 6.80
C GLY A 397 16.96 -19.31 6.32
N GLN A 398 17.25 -20.32 5.50
CA GLN A 398 18.57 -20.63 4.95
C GLN A 398 18.57 -20.56 3.41
N ILE A 399 19.69 -20.12 2.84
CA ILE A 399 19.89 -20.15 1.38
C ILE A 399 20.35 -21.55 0.99
N VAL A 400 19.54 -22.19 0.15
CA VAL A 400 19.80 -23.52 -0.39
C VAL A 400 20.65 -23.45 -1.65
N TYR A 401 20.39 -22.47 -2.50
CA TYR A 401 21.11 -22.24 -3.75
C TYR A 401 21.13 -20.75 -4.09
N GLN A 402 22.25 -20.27 -4.60
CA GLN A 402 22.37 -18.91 -5.16
C GLN A 402 23.32 -18.90 -6.35
N GLY A 403 22.83 -18.52 -7.53
CA GLY A 403 23.65 -18.41 -8.72
C GLY A 403 22.86 -18.46 -10.01
N PRO A 404 23.52 -18.71 -11.17
CA PRO A 404 22.85 -18.75 -12.46
C PRO A 404 21.73 -19.77 -12.50
N ARG A 405 20.61 -19.46 -13.15
CA ARG A 405 19.44 -20.37 -13.16
C ARG A 405 19.73 -21.74 -13.78
N GLU A 406 20.62 -21.77 -14.78
CA GLU A 406 20.95 -22.97 -15.57
C GLU A 406 21.50 -24.10 -14.70
N TYR A 407 22.34 -23.77 -13.72
CA TYR A 407 22.98 -24.75 -12.82
C TYR A 407 22.11 -25.14 -11.61
N ALA A 408 20.93 -24.54 -11.44
CA ALA A 408 20.08 -24.81 -10.28
C ALA A 408 19.58 -26.27 -10.29
N ALA A 409 19.12 -26.77 -11.44
CA ALA A 409 18.69 -28.17 -11.57
C ALA A 409 19.86 -29.16 -11.44
N ASP A 410 21.04 -28.80 -11.95
CA ASP A 410 22.25 -29.62 -11.87
C ASP A 410 22.71 -29.83 -10.42
N PHE A 411 22.57 -28.81 -9.56
CA PHE A 411 22.85 -28.91 -8.13
C PHE A 411 21.97 -29.97 -7.45
N PHE A 412 20.67 -29.99 -7.74
CA PHE A 412 19.76 -31.01 -7.19
C PHE A 412 20.01 -32.39 -7.81
N ALA A 413 20.38 -32.46 -9.08
CA ALA A 413 20.78 -33.71 -9.75
C ALA A 413 22.02 -34.32 -9.10
N ALA A 414 23.01 -33.51 -8.74
CA ALA A 414 24.20 -33.95 -8.00
C ALA A 414 23.87 -34.50 -6.60
N MET A 415 22.75 -34.08 -6.01
CA MET A 415 22.21 -34.56 -4.73
C MET A 415 21.26 -35.75 -4.88
N GLY A 416 21.03 -36.27 -6.09
CA GLY A 416 20.19 -37.45 -6.36
C GLY A 416 18.74 -37.16 -6.75
N PHE A 417 18.39 -35.89 -7.01
CA PHE A 417 17.03 -35.47 -7.38
C PHE A 417 16.96 -34.94 -8.81
N ARG A 418 16.07 -35.47 -9.65
CA ARG A 418 15.92 -35.02 -11.04
C ARG A 418 14.55 -34.43 -11.30
N CYS A 419 14.51 -33.32 -12.04
CA CYS A 419 13.28 -32.73 -12.52
C CYS A 419 12.69 -33.58 -13.67
N PRO A 420 11.41 -33.99 -13.60
CA PRO A 420 10.71 -34.62 -14.73
C PRO A 420 10.55 -33.68 -15.93
N GLU A 421 10.50 -34.22 -17.15
CA GLU A 421 10.46 -33.41 -18.39
C GLU A 421 9.23 -32.49 -18.52
N ARG A 422 8.07 -32.93 -18.02
CA ARG A 422 6.82 -32.13 -18.08
C ARG A 422 6.61 -31.23 -16.86
N LYS A 423 7.54 -31.24 -15.90
CA LYS A 423 7.44 -30.47 -14.67
C LYS A 423 8.16 -29.13 -14.85
N ASN A 424 7.53 -28.05 -14.41
CA ASN A 424 8.17 -26.75 -14.33
C ASN A 424 9.34 -26.78 -13.35
N VAL A 425 10.50 -26.27 -13.77
CA VAL A 425 11.72 -26.25 -12.95
C VAL A 425 11.51 -25.42 -11.67
N ALA A 426 10.82 -24.28 -11.75
CA ALA A 426 10.59 -23.43 -10.58
C ALA A 426 9.75 -24.13 -9.50
N ASP A 427 8.78 -24.95 -9.91
CA ASP A 427 7.94 -25.74 -9.01
C ASP A 427 8.75 -26.90 -8.41
N PHE A 428 9.54 -27.59 -9.24
CA PHE A 428 10.47 -28.64 -8.79
C PHE A 428 11.44 -28.11 -7.70
N LEU A 429 12.04 -26.93 -7.90
CA LEU A 429 12.98 -26.35 -6.93
C LEU A 429 12.36 -26.09 -5.56
N GLN A 430 11.05 -25.81 -5.49
CA GLN A 430 10.34 -25.59 -4.23
C GLN A 430 9.86 -26.91 -3.61
N GLU A 431 9.31 -27.81 -4.43
CA GLU A 431 8.77 -29.09 -3.96
C GLU A 431 9.86 -30.07 -3.49
N VAL A 432 11.06 -30.05 -4.06
CA VAL A 432 12.19 -30.88 -3.59
C VAL A 432 12.59 -30.53 -2.15
N LEU A 433 12.26 -29.34 -1.66
CA LEU A 433 12.51 -28.93 -0.28
C LEU A 433 11.41 -29.40 0.68
N SER A 434 10.24 -29.81 0.17
CA SER A 434 9.10 -30.28 0.95
C SER A 434 9.27 -31.74 1.36
N LYS A 435 8.95 -32.06 2.62
CA LYS A 435 9.03 -33.44 3.13
C LYS A 435 8.02 -34.39 2.47
N LYS A 436 6.86 -33.89 2.04
CA LYS A 436 5.82 -34.71 1.42
C LYS A 436 6.18 -35.09 -0.02
N ASP A 437 6.79 -34.16 -0.73
CA ASP A 437 6.94 -34.22 -2.18
C ASP A 437 8.33 -34.70 -2.61
N GLN A 438 9.37 -34.50 -1.79
CA GLN A 438 10.75 -34.81 -2.15
C GLN A 438 10.98 -36.26 -2.63
N GLN A 439 10.19 -37.23 -2.14
CA GLN A 439 10.32 -38.63 -2.54
C GLN A 439 10.06 -38.86 -4.04
N GLN A 440 9.13 -38.10 -4.65
CA GLN A 440 8.73 -38.30 -6.05
C GLN A 440 9.85 -37.95 -7.04
N TYR A 441 10.84 -37.18 -6.59
CA TYR A 441 11.95 -36.69 -7.40
C TYR A 441 13.24 -37.51 -7.26
N TRP A 442 13.24 -38.52 -6.38
CA TRP A 442 14.40 -39.36 -6.12
C TRP A 442 14.73 -40.24 -7.33
N CYS A 443 15.98 -40.17 -7.81
CA CYS A 443 16.41 -40.84 -9.03
C CYS A 443 17.53 -41.86 -8.84
N GLN A 444 18.05 -42.03 -7.62
CA GLN A 444 19.05 -43.05 -7.32
C GLN A 444 18.36 -44.35 -6.88
N TYR A 445 18.01 -45.20 -7.86
CA TYR A 445 17.30 -46.46 -7.59
C TYR A 445 18.11 -47.46 -6.75
N ASP A 446 19.43 -47.32 -6.73
CA ASP A 446 20.33 -48.19 -5.96
C ASP A 446 20.30 -47.92 -4.43
N TYR A 447 19.77 -46.76 -4.01
CA TYR A 447 19.70 -46.35 -2.61
C TYR A 447 18.26 -46.07 -2.19
N PRO A 448 17.83 -46.54 -0.99
CA PRO A 448 16.50 -46.20 -0.49
C PRO A 448 16.40 -44.71 -0.21
N TYR A 449 15.28 -44.12 -0.59
CA TYR A 449 15.02 -42.71 -0.33
C TYR A 449 15.07 -42.40 1.17
N GLN A 450 15.87 -41.40 1.52
CA GLN A 450 15.89 -40.78 2.85
C GLN A 450 15.69 -39.28 2.71
N PHE A 451 14.83 -38.72 3.54
CA PHE A 451 14.56 -37.27 3.53
C PHE A 451 15.85 -36.47 3.79
N VAL A 452 16.22 -35.63 2.82
CA VAL A 452 17.34 -34.69 2.89
C VAL A 452 16.80 -33.35 3.40
N SER A 453 17.30 -32.92 4.57
CA SER A 453 16.90 -31.66 5.17
C SER A 453 17.52 -30.45 4.47
N VAL A 454 16.84 -29.30 4.54
CA VAL A 454 17.30 -28.00 4.03
C VAL A 454 18.73 -27.66 4.46
N THR A 455 19.09 -27.91 5.72
CA THR A 455 20.45 -27.68 6.24
C THR A 455 21.52 -28.46 5.49
N LYS A 456 21.22 -29.70 5.06
CA LYS A 456 22.16 -30.53 4.30
C LYS A 456 22.32 -30.02 2.89
N PHE A 457 21.24 -29.53 2.25
CA PHE A 457 21.36 -28.87 0.96
C PHE A 457 22.20 -27.58 1.07
N ALA A 458 21.97 -26.76 2.09
CA ALA A 458 22.75 -25.54 2.31
C ALA A 458 24.25 -25.85 2.55
N GLU A 459 24.58 -26.91 3.30
CA GLU A 459 25.96 -27.38 3.47
C GLU A 459 26.55 -27.92 2.16
N ALA A 460 25.80 -28.71 1.41
CA ALA A 460 26.23 -29.23 0.11
C ALA A 460 26.50 -28.09 -0.90
N PHE A 461 25.67 -27.04 -0.90
CA PHE A 461 25.85 -25.89 -1.76
C PHE A 461 27.19 -25.19 -1.53
N LYS A 462 27.66 -25.06 -0.28
CA LYS A 462 29.00 -24.51 0.03
C LYS A 462 30.13 -25.30 -0.64
N THR A 463 29.94 -26.60 -0.87
CA THR A 463 30.93 -27.46 -1.53
C THR A 463 30.79 -27.53 -3.05
N PHE A 464 29.60 -27.17 -3.57
CA PHE A 464 29.30 -27.14 -5.00
C PHE A 464 30.10 -26.03 -5.71
N VAL A 465 30.40 -26.23 -7.00
CA VAL A 465 31.29 -25.34 -7.78
C VAL A 465 30.85 -23.87 -7.72
N ILE A 466 29.55 -23.62 -7.85
CA ILE A 466 28.98 -22.27 -7.79
C ILE A 466 29.05 -21.68 -6.38
N GLY A 467 28.75 -22.46 -5.34
CA GLY A 467 28.82 -22.00 -3.94
C GLY A 467 30.25 -21.74 -3.47
N LYS A 468 31.23 -22.53 -3.92
CA LYS A 468 32.67 -22.25 -3.70
C LYS A 468 33.08 -20.91 -4.32
N ARG A 469 32.72 -20.69 -5.60
CA ARG A 469 33.00 -19.41 -6.27
C ARG A 469 32.35 -18.23 -5.56
N LEU A 470 31.12 -18.39 -5.07
CA LEU A 470 30.42 -17.36 -4.31
C LEU A 470 31.17 -17.05 -3.01
N HIS A 471 31.67 -18.06 -2.30
CA HIS A 471 32.45 -17.88 -1.08
C HIS A 471 33.79 -17.17 -1.37
N ASP A 472 34.51 -17.61 -2.41
CA ASP A 472 35.75 -16.97 -2.87
C ASP A 472 35.54 -15.49 -3.27
N ASP A 473 34.40 -15.16 -3.87
CA ASP A 473 34.03 -13.79 -4.24
C ASP A 473 33.67 -12.92 -3.02
N LEU A 474 33.05 -13.51 -1.99
CA LEU A 474 32.74 -12.85 -0.72
C LEU A 474 34.02 -12.50 0.05
N ASP A 475 34.98 -13.43 0.10
CA ASP A 475 36.27 -13.24 0.78
C ASP A 475 37.11 -12.11 0.16
N ARG A 476 36.86 -11.76 -1.11
CA ARG A 476 37.52 -10.63 -1.80
C ARG A 476 36.80 -9.32 -1.46
N PRO A 477 37.41 -8.40 -0.69
CA PRO A 477 36.75 -7.15 -0.33
C PRO A 477 36.48 -6.28 -1.57
N TYR A 478 35.31 -5.65 -1.61
CA TYR A 478 34.95 -4.76 -2.71
C TYR A 478 35.88 -3.54 -2.76
N ASN A 479 36.45 -3.26 -3.93
CA ASN A 479 37.37 -2.13 -4.09
C ASN A 479 36.60 -0.80 -4.22
N ARG A 480 36.48 -0.08 -3.10
CA ARG A 480 35.78 1.22 -3.00
C ARG A 480 36.27 2.27 -4.02
N LYS A 481 37.49 2.16 -4.56
CA LYS A 481 38.03 3.10 -5.56
C LYS A 481 37.30 3.06 -6.91
N HIS A 482 36.65 1.93 -7.24
CA HIS A 482 35.87 1.78 -8.47
C HIS A 482 34.41 2.22 -8.29
N ASN A 483 34.02 2.72 -7.12
CA ASN A 483 32.65 3.12 -6.86
C ASN A 483 32.35 4.44 -7.60
N HIS A 484 31.30 4.44 -8.42
CA HIS A 484 30.82 5.67 -9.04
C HIS A 484 30.27 6.60 -7.93
N PRO A 485 30.65 7.89 -7.86
CA PRO A 485 30.26 8.79 -6.77
C PRO A 485 28.74 8.96 -6.65
N ALA A 486 28.02 8.72 -7.75
CA ALA A 486 26.57 8.80 -7.83
C ALA A 486 25.84 7.45 -7.61
N ALA A 487 26.56 6.37 -7.27
CA ALA A 487 25.91 5.06 -7.04
C ALA A 487 25.06 5.04 -5.76
N LEU A 488 25.52 5.71 -4.70
CA LEU A 488 24.86 5.70 -3.39
C LEU A 488 24.28 7.08 -3.07
N SER A 489 23.00 7.14 -2.68
CA SER A 489 22.36 8.38 -2.29
C SER A 489 22.69 8.74 -0.84
N THR A 490 23.30 9.90 -0.63
CA THR A 490 23.59 10.45 0.71
C THR A 490 22.52 11.43 1.21
N SER A 491 21.67 11.95 0.32
CA SER A 491 20.54 12.82 0.70
C SER A 491 19.33 12.00 1.14
N ASN A 492 18.67 12.44 2.21
CA ASN A 492 17.41 11.86 2.70
C ASN A 492 16.24 12.08 1.74
N TYR A 493 16.24 13.16 0.96
CA TYR A 493 15.15 13.52 0.05
C TYR A 493 15.69 13.88 -1.34
N GLY A 494 14.94 13.50 -2.38
CA GLY A 494 15.35 13.70 -3.77
C GLY A 494 15.16 15.11 -4.30
N VAL A 495 14.36 15.92 -3.60
CA VAL A 495 13.90 17.23 -4.07
C VAL A 495 14.10 18.28 -2.97
N LYS A 496 14.19 19.56 -3.35
CA LYS A 496 14.28 20.67 -2.40
C LYS A 496 13.06 20.72 -1.48
N ARG A 497 13.28 21.07 -0.21
CA ARG A 497 12.23 21.11 0.84
C ARG A 497 11.00 21.94 0.46
N LEU A 498 11.19 23.06 -0.26
CA LEU A 498 10.10 23.95 -0.67
C LEU A 498 9.22 23.34 -1.77
N GLU A 499 9.81 22.58 -2.68
CA GLU A 499 9.10 21.86 -3.73
C GLU A 499 8.32 20.67 -3.17
N ILE A 500 8.90 19.94 -2.20
CA ILE A 500 8.17 18.90 -1.46
C ILE A 500 6.94 19.49 -0.76
N LEU A 501 7.10 20.62 -0.06
CA LEU A 501 5.99 21.31 0.61
C LEU A 501 4.91 21.73 -0.39
N LYS A 502 5.31 22.27 -1.55
CA LYS A 502 4.40 22.67 -2.62
C LYS A 502 3.63 21.48 -3.20
N SER A 503 4.30 20.37 -3.46
CA SER A 503 3.69 19.14 -3.98
C SER A 503 2.71 18.54 -2.98
N SER A 504 3.08 18.48 -1.69
CA SER A 504 2.19 18.03 -0.61
C SER A 504 0.98 18.95 -0.45
N PHE A 505 1.15 20.27 -0.54
CA PHE A 505 0.04 21.22 -0.47
C PHE A 505 -0.96 21.04 -1.62
N GLN A 506 -0.46 20.84 -2.85
CA GLN A 506 -1.31 20.57 -4.00
C GLN A 506 -2.08 19.25 -3.85
N TRP A 507 -1.39 18.20 -3.38
CA TRP A 507 -1.94 16.88 -3.14
C TRP A 507 -3.07 16.90 -2.09
N GLN A 508 -2.84 17.54 -0.94
CA GLN A 508 -3.88 17.65 0.09
C GLN A 508 -5.06 18.52 -0.33
N ARG A 509 -4.82 19.62 -1.07
CA ARG A 509 -5.89 20.46 -1.60
C ARG A 509 -6.77 19.67 -2.58
N LEU A 510 -6.17 18.81 -3.40
CA LEU A 510 -6.89 17.93 -4.30
C LEU A 510 -7.75 16.92 -3.53
N LEU A 511 -7.19 16.25 -2.51
CA LEU A 511 -7.94 15.35 -1.63
C LEU A 511 -9.10 16.06 -0.93
N MET A 512 -8.88 17.28 -0.44
CA MET A 512 -9.94 18.08 0.19
C MET A 512 -11.08 18.41 -0.79
N LYS A 513 -10.74 18.68 -2.06
CA LYS A 513 -11.72 18.94 -3.12
C LYS A 513 -12.53 17.68 -3.48
N ARG A 514 -11.89 16.51 -3.53
CA ARG A 514 -12.56 15.22 -3.81
C ARG A 514 -13.47 14.79 -2.65
N ASN A 515 -13.02 15.02 -1.42
CA ASN A 515 -13.81 14.75 -0.21
C ASN A 515 -14.68 15.95 0.22
N SER A 516 -15.01 16.85 -0.72
CA SER A 516 -15.81 18.04 -0.43
C SER A 516 -17.18 17.71 0.16
N PHE A 517 -17.76 16.57 -0.22
CA PHE A 517 -19.02 16.06 0.32
C PHE A 517 -19.02 15.98 1.86
N ILE A 518 -17.93 15.51 2.46
CA ILE A 518 -17.80 15.40 3.92
C ILE A 518 -17.84 16.79 4.57
N TYR A 519 -17.13 17.77 4.00
CA TYR A 519 -17.12 19.14 4.51
C TYR A 519 -18.45 19.85 4.33
N VAL A 520 -19.13 19.65 3.19
CA VAL A 520 -20.48 20.18 2.93
C VAL A 520 -21.47 19.62 3.93
N PHE A 521 -21.43 18.31 4.18
CA PHE A 521 -22.31 17.67 5.16
C PHE A 521 -22.09 18.22 6.58
N LYS A 522 -20.82 18.38 7.00
CA LYS A 522 -20.49 19.02 8.29
C LYS A 522 -21.03 20.44 8.39
N PHE A 523 -20.89 21.23 7.33
CA PHE A 523 -21.42 22.59 7.30
C PHE A 523 -22.95 22.61 7.48
N ILE A 524 -23.67 21.73 6.78
CA ILE A 524 -25.12 21.58 6.91
C ILE A 524 -25.51 21.12 8.31
N GLN A 525 -24.80 20.12 8.86
CA GLN A 525 -25.02 19.63 10.22
C GLN A 525 -24.85 20.75 11.25
N LEU A 526 -23.75 21.51 11.17
CA LEU A 526 -23.48 22.63 12.06
C LEU A 526 -24.53 23.74 11.91
N LEU A 527 -25.00 24.01 10.69
CA LEU A 527 -26.07 24.99 10.43
C LEU A 527 -27.37 24.56 11.10
N LEU A 528 -27.76 23.28 10.97
CA LEU A 528 -28.96 22.74 11.61
C LEU A 528 -28.89 22.86 13.13
N VAL A 529 -27.73 22.55 13.73
CA VAL A 529 -27.52 22.71 15.18
C VAL A 529 -27.56 24.19 15.58
N ALA A 530 -26.98 25.09 14.79
CA ALA A 530 -27.05 26.53 15.04
C ALA A 530 -28.50 27.06 14.98
N LEU A 531 -29.31 26.59 14.03
CA LEU A 531 -30.74 26.91 13.94
C LEU A 531 -31.54 26.37 15.13
N ILE A 532 -31.23 25.19 15.64
CA ILE A 532 -31.84 24.70 16.89
C ILE A 532 -31.41 25.57 18.08
N THR A 533 -30.14 25.95 18.13
CA THR A 533 -29.60 26.79 19.21
C THR A 533 -30.29 28.16 19.25
N MET A 534 -30.50 28.78 18.09
CA MET A 534 -31.13 30.10 18.00
C MET A 534 -32.60 30.08 18.43
N THR A 535 -33.33 28.96 18.21
CA THR A 535 -34.74 28.85 18.61
C THR A 535 -34.88 28.55 20.10
N VAL A 536 -33.95 27.79 20.68
CA VAL A 536 -33.92 27.51 22.13
C VAL A 536 -33.60 28.78 22.92
N PHE A 537 -32.58 29.53 22.50
CA PHE A 537 -32.14 30.75 23.19
C PHE A 537 -32.66 32.01 22.49
N PHE A 538 -33.94 32.04 22.13
CA PHE A 538 -34.48 33.14 21.33
C PHE A 538 -34.56 34.44 22.15
N ARG A 539 -34.13 35.57 21.56
CA ARG A 539 -34.00 36.87 22.24
C ARG A 539 -35.22 37.32 23.04
N THR A 540 -36.45 36.98 22.63
CA THR A 540 -37.66 37.39 23.39
C THR A 540 -37.78 36.70 24.76
N THR A 541 -37.05 35.61 24.98
CA THR A 541 -37.01 34.87 26.25
C THR A 541 -35.78 35.19 27.09
N MET A 542 -34.80 35.88 26.51
CA MET A 542 -33.50 36.18 27.12
C MET A 542 -33.47 37.63 27.64
N HIS A 543 -33.57 37.80 28.96
CA HIS A 543 -33.61 39.13 29.61
C HIS A 543 -32.21 39.54 30.14
N HIS A 544 -32.01 40.82 30.46
CA HIS A 544 -30.73 41.37 30.95
C HIS A 544 -30.90 42.04 32.32
N ASP A 545 -31.79 41.50 33.16
CA ASP A 545 -32.27 42.19 34.36
C ASP A 545 -31.79 41.55 35.67
N SER A 546 -31.44 40.26 35.64
CA SER A 546 -31.02 39.52 36.84
C SER A 546 -29.72 38.74 36.65
N VAL A 547 -29.14 38.29 37.77
CA VAL A 547 -27.99 37.37 37.76
C VAL A 547 -28.39 36.01 37.19
N ASP A 548 -29.63 35.55 37.44
CA ASP A 548 -30.16 34.30 36.91
C ASP A 548 -30.24 34.33 35.38
N ASP A 549 -30.65 35.46 34.79
CA ASP A 549 -30.60 35.64 33.34
C ASP A 549 -29.16 35.57 32.81
N GLY A 550 -28.20 36.16 33.54
CA GLY A 550 -26.77 36.06 33.23
C GLY A 550 -26.26 34.62 33.20
N ILE A 551 -26.76 33.74 34.08
CA ILE A 551 -26.41 32.31 34.08
C ILE A 551 -26.95 31.61 32.82
N ILE A 552 -28.14 31.98 32.34
CA ILE A 552 -28.71 31.43 31.09
C ILE A 552 -27.84 31.83 29.88
N TYR A 553 -27.42 33.09 29.81
CA TYR A 553 -26.47 33.56 28.79
C TYR A 553 -25.12 32.84 28.88
N LEU A 554 -24.60 32.61 30.08
CA LEU A 554 -23.38 31.84 30.30
C LEU A 554 -23.53 30.39 29.78
N GLY A 555 -24.70 29.79 29.99
CA GLY A 555 -25.06 28.47 29.46
C GLY A 555 -25.10 28.42 27.93
N ALA A 556 -25.67 29.45 27.29
CA ALA A 556 -25.68 29.58 25.83
C ALA A 556 -24.25 29.71 25.24
N LEU A 557 -23.39 30.51 25.89
CA LEU A 557 -21.98 30.65 25.50
C LEU A 557 -21.19 29.35 25.68
N TYR A 558 -21.41 28.65 26.80
CA TYR A 558 -20.81 27.34 27.05
C TYR A 558 -21.23 26.31 25.99
N PHE A 559 -22.52 26.28 25.64
CA PHE A 559 -23.04 25.41 24.59
C PHE A 559 -22.39 25.70 23.23
N ALA A 560 -22.19 26.97 22.88
CA ALA A 560 -21.48 27.36 21.67
C ALA A 560 -20.03 26.86 21.65
N ILE A 561 -19.30 26.99 22.76
CA ILE A 561 -17.94 26.45 22.91
C ILE A 561 -17.95 24.93 22.72
N VAL A 562 -18.87 24.22 23.38
CA VAL A 562 -18.99 22.76 23.29
C VAL A 562 -19.26 22.29 21.87
N MET A 563 -20.19 22.95 21.15
CA MET A 563 -20.53 22.57 19.78
C MET A 563 -19.38 22.77 18.80
N ILE A 564 -18.67 23.90 18.90
CA ILE A 564 -17.49 24.18 18.07
C ILE A 564 -16.34 23.21 18.41
N LEU A 565 -16.15 22.88 19.70
CA LEU A 565 -15.17 21.90 20.13
C LEU A 565 -15.51 20.50 19.58
N PHE A 566 -16.77 20.06 19.67
CA PHE A 566 -17.21 18.75 19.20
C PHE A 566 -17.05 18.57 17.68
N ASN A 567 -17.27 19.63 16.88
CA ASN A 567 -17.18 19.54 15.43
C ASN A 567 -15.81 19.03 14.93
N GLY A 568 -14.72 19.39 15.64
CA GLY A 568 -13.38 18.91 15.33
C GLY A 568 -13.15 17.41 15.52
N PHE A 569 -14.03 16.70 16.26
CA PHE A 569 -13.92 15.25 16.53
C PHE A 569 -13.88 14.42 15.24
N THR A 570 -14.57 14.90 14.21
CA THR A 570 -14.64 14.26 12.90
C THR A 570 -13.28 14.15 12.18
N GLU A 571 -12.27 14.93 12.56
CA GLU A 571 -10.89 14.79 12.04
C GLU A 571 -10.26 13.45 12.44
N VAL A 572 -10.67 12.86 13.57
CA VAL A 572 -10.07 11.60 14.07
C VAL A 572 -10.19 10.51 13.02
N SER A 573 -11.42 10.27 12.55
CA SER A 573 -11.69 9.21 11.57
C SER A 573 -11.00 9.45 10.23
N MET A 574 -11.00 10.71 9.75
CA MET A 574 -10.39 11.06 8.47
C MET A 574 -8.86 10.92 8.49
N LEU A 575 -8.21 11.26 9.60
CA LEU A 575 -6.77 11.12 9.73
C LEU A 575 -6.37 9.65 9.89
N VAL A 576 -7.06 8.88 10.73
CA VAL A 576 -6.75 7.46 10.96
C VAL A 576 -6.82 6.66 9.66
N ALA A 577 -7.81 6.91 8.81
CA ALA A 577 -7.91 6.26 7.50
C ALA A 577 -6.70 6.52 6.59
N LYS A 578 -6.05 7.68 6.70
CA LYS A 578 -4.90 8.08 5.87
C LYS A 578 -3.55 7.63 6.44
N LEU A 579 -3.47 7.29 7.73
CA LEU A 579 -2.21 6.93 8.40
C LEU A 579 -1.39 5.84 7.69
N PRO A 580 -1.96 4.74 7.17
CA PRO A 580 -1.18 3.70 6.48
C PRO A 580 -0.38 4.24 5.28
N VAL A 581 -1.02 5.09 4.45
CA VAL A 581 -0.39 5.74 3.30
C VAL A 581 0.69 6.74 3.76
N LEU A 582 0.44 7.47 4.85
CA LEU A 582 1.43 8.40 5.41
C LEU A 582 2.67 7.68 5.94
N TYR A 583 2.50 6.56 6.64
CA TYR A 583 3.63 5.76 7.11
C TYR A 583 4.42 5.16 5.94
N LYS A 584 3.73 4.64 4.91
CA LYS A 584 4.37 4.19 3.68
C LYS A 584 5.24 5.28 3.05
N HIS A 585 4.69 6.47 2.81
CA HIS A 585 5.42 7.59 2.21
C HIS A 585 6.59 8.08 3.08
N ARG A 586 6.40 8.14 4.40
CA ARG A 586 7.45 8.51 5.36
C ARG A 586 8.61 7.52 5.32
N ASP A 587 8.31 6.23 5.39
CA ASP A 587 9.31 5.16 5.46
C ASP A 587 10.05 5.00 4.11
N LEU A 588 9.39 5.30 2.99
CA LEU A 588 9.99 5.41 1.65
C LEU A 588 10.71 6.75 1.40
N HIS A 589 10.77 7.65 2.38
CA HIS A 589 11.41 8.97 2.25
C HIS A 589 10.87 9.83 1.09
N PHE A 590 9.56 9.73 0.79
CA PHE A 590 8.93 10.61 -0.19
C PHE A 590 8.89 12.05 0.32
N TYR A 591 8.50 12.24 1.58
CA TYR A 591 8.50 13.53 2.25
C TYR A 591 8.63 13.38 3.77
N PRO A 592 9.20 14.39 4.46
CA PRO A 592 9.22 14.41 5.93
C PRO A 592 7.81 14.66 6.50
N PRO A 593 7.49 14.18 7.72
CA PRO A 593 6.16 14.36 8.30
C PRO A 593 5.68 15.81 8.40
N TRP A 594 6.57 16.78 8.65
CA TRP A 594 6.21 18.20 8.71
C TRP A 594 5.66 18.73 7.37
N ALA A 595 6.09 18.16 6.24
CA ALA A 595 5.61 18.55 4.92
C ALA A 595 4.16 18.09 4.68
N TYR A 596 3.64 17.16 5.49
CA TYR A 596 2.23 16.81 5.53
C TYR A 596 1.47 17.64 6.57
N THR A 597 2.00 17.79 7.79
CA THR A 597 1.26 18.46 8.88
C THR A 597 1.06 19.96 8.64
N LEU A 598 2.06 20.66 8.08
CA LEU A 598 1.96 22.10 7.82
C LEU A 598 0.87 22.44 6.79
N PRO A 599 0.82 21.83 5.59
CA PRO A 599 -0.30 22.01 4.67
C PRO A 599 -1.66 21.65 5.27
N SER A 600 -1.72 20.61 6.11
CA SER A 600 -2.99 20.17 6.73
C SER A 600 -3.51 21.22 7.71
N TRP A 601 -2.62 21.83 8.49
CA TRP A 601 -2.98 22.96 9.34
C TRP A 601 -3.41 24.18 8.53
N LEU A 602 -2.62 24.56 7.51
CA LEU A 602 -2.91 25.73 6.68
C LEU A 602 -4.24 25.62 5.90
N LEU A 603 -4.54 24.43 5.35
CA LEU A 603 -5.78 24.16 4.63
C LEU A 603 -7.01 24.11 5.56
N SER A 604 -6.82 23.92 6.86
CA SER A 604 -7.92 23.97 7.84
C SER A 604 -8.31 25.38 8.28
N ILE A 605 -7.49 26.40 8.00
CA ILE A 605 -7.81 27.79 8.38
C ILE A 605 -9.07 28.29 7.66
N PRO A 606 -9.22 28.16 6.32
CA PRO A 606 -10.44 28.58 5.62
C PRO A 606 -11.69 27.84 6.10
N THR A 607 -11.61 26.53 6.37
CA THR A 607 -12.77 25.76 6.84
C THR A 607 -13.18 26.22 8.24
N SER A 608 -12.23 26.46 9.14
CA SER A 608 -12.54 26.99 10.46
C SER A 608 -13.14 28.38 10.43
N LEU A 609 -12.67 29.27 9.54
CA LEU A 609 -13.26 30.61 9.37
C LEU A 609 -14.72 30.55 8.92
N ILE A 610 -15.03 29.65 7.97
CA ILE A 610 -16.40 29.47 7.46
C ILE A 610 -17.32 28.94 8.56
N GLU A 611 -16.88 27.93 9.31
CA GLU A 611 -17.71 27.27 10.32
C GLU A 611 -17.93 28.15 11.56
N SER A 612 -16.88 28.79 12.09
CA SER A 612 -17.04 29.72 13.22
C SER A 612 -17.81 30.98 12.80
N GLY A 613 -17.60 31.44 11.56
CA GLY A 613 -18.31 32.58 10.97
C GLY A 613 -19.79 32.31 10.85
N MET A 614 -20.15 31.15 10.29
CA MET A 614 -21.54 30.73 10.18
C MET A 614 -22.22 30.60 11.53
N TRP A 615 -21.58 29.96 12.52
CA TRP A 615 -22.13 29.85 13.87
C TRP A 615 -22.42 31.22 14.49
N THR A 616 -21.44 32.12 14.47
CA THR A 616 -21.62 33.47 15.04
C THR A 616 -22.66 34.30 14.29
N LEU A 617 -22.67 34.25 12.95
CA LEU A 617 -23.61 35.04 12.16
C LEU A 617 -25.06 34.64 12.42
N VAL A 618 -25.34 33.34 12.54
CA VAL A 618 -26.69 32.80 12.76
C VAL A 618 -27.15 33.01 14.21
N THR A 619 -26.26 32.79 15.19
CA THR A 619 -26.68 32.77 16.60
C THR A 619 -26.60 34.13 17.27
N TYR A 620 -25.65 35.01 16.92
CA TYR A 620 -25.27 36.12 17.78
C TYR A 620 -26.41 37.11 18.08
N TYR A 621 -26.99 37.69 17.02
CA TYR A 621 -28.06 38.68 17.16
C TYR A 621 -29.41 38.07 17.53
N VAL A 622 -29.64 36.79 17.18
CA VAL A 622 -30.89 36.07 17.47
C VAL A 622 -30.96 35.66 18.93
N VAL A 623 -29.83 35.30 19.54
CA VAL A 623 -29.75 35.03 20.99
C VAL A 623 -29.85 36.33 21.80
N GLY A 624 -29.44 37.45 21.21
CA GLY A 624 -29.50 38.75 21.86
C GLY A 624 -28.32 39.02 22.77
N TYR A 625 -27.11 38.61 22.37
CA TYR A 625 -25.85 39.08 22.96
C TYR A 625 -25.68 40.60 22.77
N ASP A 626 -24.66 41.20 23.40
CA ASP A 626 -24.42 42.63 23.30
C ASP A 626 -24.28 43.09 21.83
N PRO A 627 -25.05 44.10 21.36
CA PRO A 627 -25.14 44.43 19.93
C PRO A 627 -23.88 45.08 19.35
N GLN A 628 -22.85 45.35 20.16
CA GLN A 628 -21.62 46.01 19.71
C GLN A 628 -20.84 45.13 18.71
N PHE A 629 -20.58 45.67 17.51
CA PHE A 629 -19.89 44.95 16.43
C PHE A 629 -18.49 44.45 16.82
N THR A 630 -17.75 45.16 17.69
CA THR A 630 -16.42 44.72 18.13
C THR A 630 -16.48 43.46 19.01
N ARG A 631 -17.57 43.26 19.76
CA ARG A 631 -17.79 42.06 20.60
C ARG A 631 -18.22 40.88 19.76
N PHE A 632 -19.04 41.12 18.73
CA PHE A 632 -19.33 40.13 17.69
C PHE A 632 -18.03 39.61 17.06
N LEU A 633 -17.16 40.52 16.62
CA LEU A 633 -15.86 40.14 16.04
C LEU A 633 -14.96 39.42 17.06
N GLY A 634 -14.99 39.85 18.32
CA GLY A 634 -14.28 39.19 19.42
C GLY A 634 -14.72 37.75 19.66
N GLN A 635 -16.04 37.49 19.65
CA GLN A 635 -16.59 36.14 19.78
C GLN A 635 -16.27 35.27 18.56
N PHE A 636 -16.37 35.82 17.34
CA PHE A 636 -15.96 35.14 16.12
C PHE A 636 -14.49 34.71 16.16
N LEU A 637 -13.60 35.64 16.53
CA LEU A 637 -12.16 35.38 16.63
C LEU A 637 -11.85 34.27 17.65
N LEU A 638 -12.52 34.30 18.80
CA LEU A 638 -12.35 33.31 19.86
C LEU A 638 -12.84 31.93 19.43
N LEU A 639 -14.03 31.84 18.82
CA LEU A 639 -14.56 30.56 18.32
C LEU A 639 -13.71 30.01 17.16
N PHE A 640 -13.13 30.88 16.33
CA PHE A 640 -12.17 30.46 15.30
C PHE A 640 -10.93 29.78 15.90
N PHE A 641 -10.28 30.40 16.89
CA PHE A 641 -9.09 29.81 17.54
C PHE A 641 -9.43 28.57 18.38
N LEU A 642 -10.61 28.54 19.00
CA LEU A 642 -11.11 27.35 19.68
C LEU A 642 -11.29 26.19 18.69
N HIS A 643 -11.87 26.45 17.52
CA HIS A 643 -12.05 25.43 16.50
C HIS A 643 -10.69 24.91 15.99
N GLN A 644 -9.72 25.81 15.73
CA GLN A 644 -8.36 25.43 15.36
C GLN A 644 -7.68 24.56 16.45
N THR A 645 -7.88 24.90 17.72
CA THR A 645 -7.38 24.11 18.85
C THR A 645 -8.02 22.72 18.90
N SER A 646 -9.33 22.64 18.63
CA SER A 646 -10.07 21.38 18.56
C SER A 646 -9.52 20.46 17.46
N LEU A 647 -9.37 20.96 16.24
CA LEU A 647 -8.82 20.20 15.11
C LEU A 647 -7.41 19.68 15.44
N ALA A 648 -6.55 20.52 16.05
CA ALA A 648 -5.21 20.12 16.45
C ALA A 648 -5.22 19.04 17.55
N LEU A 649 -6.09 19.19 18.56
CA LEU A 649 -6.27 18.20 19.63
C LEU A 649 -6.66 16.83 19.07
N PHE A 650 -7.65 16.79 18.19
CA PHE A 650 -8.13 15.53 17.62
C PHE A 650 -7.15 14.90 16.62
N ARG A 651 -6.34 15.70 15.92
CA ARG A 651 -5.20 15.18 15.13
C ARG A 651 -4.16 14.50 16.00
N VAL A 652 -3.86 15.08 17.16
CA VAL A 652 -2.96 14.47 18.16
C VAL A 652 -3.55 13.14 18.65
N MET A 653 -4.83 13.11 19.04
CA MET A 653 -5.49 11.87 19.51
C MET A 653 -5.52 10.77 18.43
N ALA A 654 -5.78 11.13 17.18
CA ALA A 654 -5.73 10.20 16.06
C ALA A 654 -4.32 9.65 15.82
N SER A 655 -3.29 10.51 15.84
CA SER A 655 -1.90 10.10 15.64
C SER A 655 -1.35 9.25 16.80
N LEU A 656 -1.85 9.44 18.02
CA LEU A 656 -1.52 8.62 19.19
C LEU A 656 -2.23 7.26 19.11
N GLY A 657 -3.55 7.31 18.81
CA GLY A 657 -4.43 6.16 18.75
C GLY A 657 -4.13 5.19 17.61
N ARG A 658 -3.72 5.69 16.43
CA ARG A 658 -3.31 4.95 15.20
C ARG A 658 -4.27 3.90 14.64
N ASN A 659 -5.29 3.53 15.40
CA ASN A 659 -6.38 2.63 15.07
C ASN A 659 -7.69 3.34 15.41
N MET A 660 -8.72 3.13 14.59
CA MET A 660 -10.00 3.81 14.67
C MET A 660 -10.67 3.64 16.04
N ILE A 661 -10.69 2.41 16.56
CA ILE A 661 -11.35 2.08 17.82
C ILE A 661 -10.65 2.80 18.98
N VAL A 662 -9.33 2.64 19.05
CA VAL A 662 -8.50 3.25 20.10
C VAL A 662 -8.60 4.78 20.05
N ALA A 663 -8.45 5.37 18.86
CA ALA A 663 -8.49 6.82 18.68
C ALA A 663 -9.84 7.43 19.06
N ASN A 664 -10.97 6.79 18.70
CA ASN A 664 -12.30 7.27 19.05
C ASN A 664 -12.56 7.16 20.56
N THR A 665 -12.20 6.04 21.20
CA THR A 665 -12.39 5.89 22.65
C THR A 665 -11.57 6.90 23.45
N PHE A 666 -10.27 7.05 23.14
CA PHE A 666 -9.43 8.03 23.82
C PHE A 666 -9.82 9.47 23.47
N GLY A 667 -10.25 9.73 22.22
CA GLY A 667 -10.73 11.04 21.78
C GLY A 667 -11.98 11.50 22.54
N SER A 668 -12.98 10.62 22.68
CA SER A 668 -14.19 10.91 23.45
C SER A 668 -13.91 11.11 24.94
N PHE A 669 -12.99 10.32 25.51
CA PHE A 669 -12.56 10.49 26.89
C PHE A 669 -11.82 11.83 27.09
N ALA A 670 -10.90 12.19 26.19
CA ALA A 670 -10.19 13.47 26.25
C ALA A 670 -11.16 14.66 26.15
N LEU A 671 -12.17 14.58 25.29
CA LEU A 671 -13.21 15.58 25.18
C LEU A 671 -13.98 15.76 26.49
N LEU A 672 -14.39 14.67 27.14
CA LEU A 672 -15.09 14.70 28.42
C LEU A 672 -14.23 15.35 29.52
N VAL A 673 -12.94 15.03 29.58
CA VAL A 673 -12.00 15.65 30.53
C VAL A 673 -11.87 17.15 30.29
N VAL A 674 -11.73 17.58 29.03
CA VAL A 674 -11.64 19.01 28.67
C VAL A 674 -12.94 19.76 29.03
N MET A 675 -14.11 19.14 28.84
CA MET A 675 -15.42 19.70 29.21
C MET A 675 -15.57 19.90 30.71
N ILE A 676 -15.24 18.89 31.52
CA ILE A 676 -15.35 18.97 32.99
C ILE A 676 -14.42 20.05 33.55
N LEU A 677 -13.20 20.13 33.00
CA LEU A 677 -12.18 21.09 33.44
C LEU A 677 -12.33 22.49 32.82
N GLY A 678 -13.40 22.74 32.05
CA GLY A 678 -13.65 24.01 31.37
C GLY A 678 -14.11 25.16 32.27
N GLY A 679 -14.42 24.90 33.55
CA GLY A 679 -14.80 25.93 34.53
C GLY A 679 -16.29 26.28 34.57
N PHE A 680 -17.10 25.68 33.69
CA PHE A 680 -18.55 25.84 33.69
C PHE A 680 -19.25 24.73 34.51
N ILE A 681 -19.04 23.45 34.16
CA ILE A 681 -19.66 22.32 34.89
C ILE A 681 -19.20 22.27 36.35
N ILE A 682 -17.90 22.40 36.56
CA ILE A 682 -17.28 22.47 37.89
C ILE A 682 -16.62 23.85 37.99
N THR A 683 -17.10 24.66 38.93
CA THR A 683 -16.54 25.99 39.18
C THR A 683 -15.14 25.86 39.80
N LYS A 684 -14.25 26.80 39.49
CA LYS A 684 -12.86 26.79 39.95
C LYS A 684 -12.70 26.59 41.46
N GLU A 685 -13.58 27.19 42.25
CA GLU A 685 -13.54 27.14 43.71
C GLU A 685 -13.94 25.79 44.30
N SER A 686 -14.74 25.02 43.55
CA SER A 686 -15.16 23.67 43.96
C SER A 686 -14.11 22.59 43.63
N ILE A 687 -13.09 22.91 42.84
CA ILE A 687 -12.01 21.97 42.49
C ILE A 687 -11.01 21.87 43.65
N PRO A 688 -10.73 20.65 44.17
CA PRO A 688 -9.73 20.46 45.21
C PRO A 688 -8.34 20.98 44.81
N VAL A 689 -7.60 21.56 45.77
CA VAL A 689 -6.29 22.20 45.53
C VAL A 689 -5.28 21.28 44.83
N TRP A 690 -5.30 19.97 45.13
CA TRP A 690 -4.40 19.00 44.50
C TRP A 690 -4.74 18.69 43.03
N TRP A 691 -5.96 19.02 42.58
CA TRP A 691 -6.44 18.76 41.21
C TRP A 691 -6.62 20.04 40.37
N ILE A 692 -6.47 21.23 40.98
CA ILE A 692 -6.61 22.55 40.34
C ILE A 692 -5.72 22.72 39.09
N TRP A 693 -4.59 22.02 39.01
CA TRP A 693 -3.71 22.08 37.84
C TRP A 693 -4.41 21.61 36.56
N GLY A 694 -5.39 20.71 36.65
CA GLY A 694 -6.18 20.26 35.50
C GLY A 694 -7.01 21.40 34.87
N TYR A 695 -7.57 22.28 35.71
CA TYR A 695 -8.27 23.49 35.26
C TYR A 695 -7.35 24.41 34.45
N TRP A 696 -6.10 24.60 34.91
CA TRP A 696 -5.11 25.44 34.24
C TRP A 696 -4.55 24.85 32.94
N ILE A 697 -4.58 23.53 32.78
CA ILE A 697 -4.16 22.85 31.54
C ILE A 697 -5.27 22.83 30.48
N SER A 698 -6.54 22.98 30.86
CA SER A 698 -7.65 22.88 29.91
C SER A 698 -7.69 24.08 28.94
N PRO A 699 -7.63 23.87 27.61
CA PRO A 699 -7.81 24.96 26.66
C PRO A 699 -9.22 25.56 26.72
N MET A 700 -10.20 24.76 27.15
CA MET A 700 -11.60 25.19 27.26
C MET A 700 -11.81 26.21 28.39
N MET A 701 -11.02 26.15 29.46
CA MET A 701 -11.06 27.13 30.54
C MET A 701 -10.73 28.55 30.04
N TYR A 702 -9.72 28.67 29.18
CA TYR A 702 -9.33 29.92 28.57
C TYR A 702 -10.38 30.45 27.60
N ALA A 703 -11.02 29.55 26.83
CA ALA A 703 -12.12 29.91 25.94
C ALA A 703 -13.36 30.39 26.72
N GLN A 704 -13.74 29.67 27.78
CA GLN A 704 -14.89 30.02 28.63
C GLN A 704 -14.69 31.39 29.30
N ASN A 705 -13.54 31.61 29.95
CA ASN A 705 -13.28 32.90 30.59
C ASN A 705 -13.27 34.05 29.57
N ALA A 706 -12.63 33.87 28.42
CA ALA A 706 -12.54 34.93 27.42
C ALA A 706 -13.89 35.24 26.74
N ILE A 707 -14.72 34.22 26.43
CA ILE A 707 -16.04 34.46 25.84
C ILE A 707 -16.99 35.15 26.84
N SER A 708 -16.91 34.77 28.12
CA SER A 708 -17.72 35.38 29.19
C SER A 708 -17.30 36.83 29.45
N VAL A 709 -16.00 37.12 29.53
CA VAL A 709 -15.49 38.50 29.68
C VAL A 709 -15.90 39.37 28.49
N ASN A 710 -15.91 38.82 27.27
CA ASN A 710 -16.35 39.54 26.08
C ASN A 710 -17.84 39.91 26.10
N GLU A 711 -18.71 39.09 26.70
CA GLU A 711 -20.14 39.37 26.79
C GLU A 711 -20.49 40.25 28.00
N PHE A 712 -20.08 39.85 29.21
CA PHE A 712 -20.53 40.50 30.46
C PHE A 712 -19.91 41.87 30.73
N HIS A 713 -18.85 42.27 30.01
CA HIS A 713 -18.41 43.66 29.99
C HIS A 713 -19.26 44.55 29.06
N GLY A 714 -20.30 44.00 28.42
CA GLY A 714 -21.21 44.64 27.46
C GLY A 714 -21.93 45.85 28.01
N HIS A 715 -22.41 46.71 27.11
CA HIS A 715 -23.31 47.79 27.48
C HIS A 715 -24.61 47.22 28.08
N SER A 716 -25.11 46.10 27.52
CA SER A 716 -26.32 45.43 28.03
C SER A 716 -26.22 45.01 29.50
N TRP A 717 -25.01 44.71 29.98
CA TRP A 717 -24.72 44.21 31.34
C TRP A 717 -24.15 45.28 32.29
N SER A 718 -24.10 46.54 31.86
CA SER A 718 -23.48 47.65 32.60
C SER A 718 -24.36 48.26 33.70
N LYS A 719 -25.56 47.70 33.94
CA LYS A 719 -26.48 48.15 35.00
C LYS A 719 -25.84 47.98 36.39
N PRO A 720 -26.03 48.93 37.33
CA PRO A 720 -25.51 48.79 38.70
C PRO A 720 -26.25 47.67 39.44
N PHE A 721 -25.52 46.85 40.21
CA PHE A 721 -26.08 45.73 40.96
C PHE A 721 -26.17 46.06 42.47
N ALA A 722 -27.38 45.98 43.03
CA ALA A 722 -27.67 45.99 44.47
C ALA A 722 -26.94 47.09 45.29
N ASP A 723 -26.98 48.34 44.83
CA ASP A 723 -26.36 49.53 45.46
C ASP A 723 -24.83 49.44 45.70
N GLN A 724 -24.16 48.44 45.13
CA GLN A 724 -22.69 48.32 45.16
C GLN A 724 -22.08 48.99 43.91
N ASN A 725 -20.82 49.42 44.00
CA ASN A 725 -20.03 49.96 42.86
C ASN A 725 -19.63 48.85 41.84
N ILE A 726 -20.46 47.83 41.64
CA ILE A 726 -20.19 46.67 40.79
C ILE A 726 -21.28 46.61 39.71
N THR A 727 -20.89 46.31 38.47
CA THR A 727 -21.85 46.12 37.36
C THR A 727 -22.50 44.74 37.46
N LEU A 728 -23.71 44.60 36.91
CA LEU A 728 -24.43 43.33 36.85
C LEU A 728 -23.57 42.24 36.19
N GLY A 729 -22.86 42.56 35.12
CA GLY A 729 -21.93 41.61 34.48
C GLY A 729 -20.76 41.19 35.35
N GLU A 730 -20.17 42.08 36.15
CA GLU A 730 -19.12 41.72 37.11
C GLU A 730 -19.65 40.86 38.26
N ALA A 731 -20.90 41.09 38.69
CA ALA A 731 -21.57 40.26 39.68
C ALA A 731 -21.80 38.83 39.15
N VAL A 732 -22.18 38.66 37.87
CA VAL A 732 -22.34 37.34 37.24
C VAL A 732 -20.99 36.61 37.14
N LEU A 733 -19.93 37.29 36.69
CA LEU A 733 -18.60 36.69 36.57
C LEU A 733 -18.04 36.24 37.92
N THR A 734 -18.14 37.09 38.95
CA THR A 734 -17.67 36.76 40.31
C THR A 734 -18.54 35.69 40.98
N GLY A 735 -19.86 35.74 40.80
CA GLY A 735 -20.80 34.77 41.36
C GLY A 735 -20.59 33.35 40.83
N TYR A 736 -20.10 33.19 39.60
CA TYR A 736 -19.78 31.89 39.00
C TYR A 736 -18.31 31.46 39.18
N GLY A 737 -17.45 32.32 39.76
CA GLY A 737 -16.02 32.06 39.95
C GLY A 737 -15.16 32.21 38.69
N LEU A 738 -15.61 33.04 37.73
CA LEU A 738 -14.88 33.41 36.50
C LEU A 738 -14.07 34.69 36.70
N PHE A 739 -13.05 34.89 35.87
CA PHE A 739 -12.21 36.09 35.96
C PHE A 739 -12.94 37.34 35.44
N LYS A 740 -12.78 38.46 36.15
CA LYS A 740 -13.49 39.71 35.85
C LYS A 740 -12.67 40.71 35.03
N GLU A 741 -11.35 40.59 34.98
CA GLU A 741 -10.51 41.61 34.35
C GLU A 741 -10.54 41.52 32.81
N LYS A 742 -10.65 42.66 32.12
CA LYS A 742 -10.79 42.72 30.65
C LYS A 742 -9.63 42.10 29.88
N TYR A 743 -8.42 42.06 30.44
CA TYR A 743 -7.25 41.49 29.76
C TYR A 743 -7.34 39.97 29.59
N TRP A 744 -8.19 39.27 30.35
CA TRP A 744 -8.40 37.83 30.23
C TRP A 744 -8.94 37.40 28.87
N PHE A 745 -9.60 38.30 28.14
CA PHE A 745 -9.98 38.06 26.75
C PHE A 745 -8.75 37.75 25.87
N TRP A 746 -7.74 38.62 25.93
CA TRP A 746 -6.51 38.48 25.14
C TRP A 746 -5.62 37.33 25.63
N ILE A 747 -5.62 37.05 26.95
CA ILE A 747 -4.99 35.84 27.47
C ILE A 747 -5.65 34.60 26.88
N GLY A 748 -6.99 34.56 26.79
CA GLY A 748 -7.70 33.44 26.21
C GLY A 748 -7.36 33.22 24.73
N VAL A 749 -7.39 34.29 23.93
CA VAL A 749 -7.01 34.25 22.51
C VAL A 749 -5.55 33.79 22.33
N GLY A 750 -4.63 34.37 23.09
CA GLY A 750 -3.20 34.01 23.06
C GLY A 750 -2.96 32.55 23.50
N ALA A 751 -3.66 32.08 24.53
CA ALA A 751 -3.57 30.71 25.00
C ALA A 751 -4.07 29.71 23.95
N LEU A 752 -5.24 29.95 23.32
CA LEU A 752 -5.78 29.08 22.27
C LEU A 752 -4.85 29.01 21.05
N LEU A 753 -4.26 30.15 20.63
CA LEU A 753 -3.25 30.17 19.58
C LEU A 753 -2.00 29.36 19.99
N GLY A 754 -1.52 29.53 21.23
CA GLY A 754 -0.41 28.76 21.77
C GLY A 754 -0.68 27.26 21.77
N TYR A 755 -1.85 26.82 22.26
CA TYR A 755 -2.28 25.43 22.22
C TYR A 755 -2.34 24.89 20.80
N THR A 756 -2.87 25.66 19.84
CA THR A 756 -2.91 25.26 18.43
C THR A 756 -1.51 24.96 17.89
N ILE A 757 -0.52 25.82 18.18
CA ILE A 757 0.88 25.60 17.74
C ILE A 757 1.49 24.37 18.42
N VAL A 758 1.35 24.26 19.74
CA VAL A 758 1.91 23.14 20.53
C VAL A 758 1.31 21.81 20.08
N LEU A 759 0.00 21.72 19.92
CA LEU A 759 -0.69 20.50 19.49
C LEU A 759 -0.30 20.11 18.06
N ASN A 760 -0.18 21.06 17.13
CA ASN A 760 0.32 20.75 15.78
C ASN A 760 1.79 20.31 15.79
N ALA A 761 2.63 20.87 16.66
CA ALA A 761 4.02 20.41 16.83
C ALA A 761 4.08 18.99 17.41
N LEU A 762 3.23 18.68 18.40
CA LEU A 762 3.08 17.32 18.95
C LEU A 762 2.56 16.35 17.88
N PHE A 763 1.63 16.77 17.04
CA PHE A 763 1.14 15.97 15.92
C PHE A 763 2.27 15.62 14.95
N THR A 764 3.12 16.59 14.58
CA THR A 764 4.33 16.32 13.78
C THR A 764 5.27 15.35 14.49
N LEU A 765 5.53 15.57 15.79
CA LEU A 765 6.41 14.71 16.59
C LEU A 765 5.90 13.26 16.63
N PHE A 766 4.61 13.07 16.85
CA PHE A 766 4.00 11.75 16.91
C PHE A 766 4.06 11.03 15.57
N LEU A 767 3.84 11.73 14.45
CA LEU A 767 4.04 11.15 13.12
C LEU A 767 5.51 10.84 12.81
N THR A 768 6.47 11.55 13.40
CA THR A 768 7.90 11.24 13.23
C THR A 768 8.36 10.02 14.04
N ILE A 769 7.85 9.84 15.26
CA ILE A 769 8.35 8.83 16.20
C ILE A 769 7.52 7.54 16.17
N LEU A 770 6.20 7.66 16.09
CA LEU A 770 5.32 6.50 16.21
C LEU A 770 5.25 5.74 14.88
N ASN A 771 5.44 4.43 14.97
CA ASN A 771 5.22 3.49 13.88
C ASN A 771 3.76 2.98 13.90
N PRO A 772 3.28 2.33 12.83
CA PRO A 772 2.02 1.60 12.86
C PRO A 772 1.92 0.72 14.12
N ILE A 773 0.74 0.61 14.73
CA ILE A 773 0.57 -0.30 15.87
C ILE A 773 0.89 -1.71 15.37
N GLY A 774 1.93 -2.29 15.98
CA GLY A 774 2.55 -3.51 15.52
C GLY A 774 1.53 -4.63 15.30
N ASN A 775 1.65 -5.24 14.13
CA ASN A 775 0.93 -6.41 13.69
C ASN A 775 0.92 -7.48 14.81
N MET A 776 -0.25 -8.04 15.13
CA MET A 776 -0.33 -9.18 16.04
C MET A 776 0.52 -10.31 15.44
N GLN A 777 1.63 -10.62 16.10
CA GLN A 777 2.58 -11.62 15.65
C GLN A 777 1.91 -13.00 15.62
N ALA A 778 2.27 -13.81 14.62
CA ALA A 778 1.77 -15.16 14.49
C ALA A 778 1.97 -15.94 15.81
N VAL A 779 0.87 -16.49 16.32
CA VAL A 779 0.88 -17.34 17.52
C VAL A 779 1.56 -18.64 17.14
N VAL A 780 2.79 -18.86 17.61
CA VAL A 780 3.45 -20.15 17.46
C VAL A 780 3.05 -21.04 18.63
N SER A 781 2.49 -22.21 18.32
CA SER A 781 2.09 -23.19 19.34
C SER A 781 3.32 -23.75 20.07
N LYS A 782 3.18 -24.01 21.38
CA LYS A 782 4.26 -24.58 22.21
C LYS A 782 4.73 -25.93 21.68
N ASP A 783 3.82 -26.72 21.12
CA ASP A 783 4.09 -28.08 20.63
C ASP A 783 4.87 -28.08 19.30
N ALA A 784 4.61 -27.13 18.40
CA ALA A 784 5.40 -26.96 17.17
C ALA A 784 6.87 -26.59 17.48
N ILE A 785 7.09 -25.74 18.49
CA ILE A 785 8.43 -25.33 18.94
C ILE A 785 9.14 -26.48 19.65
N ARG A 786 8.46 -27.17 20.57
CA ARG A 786 9.02 -28.30 21.31
C ARG A 786 9.43 -29.44 20.36
N ASN A 787 8.67 -29.67 19.29
CA ASN A 787 9.04 -30.60 18.22
C ASN A 787 10.25 -30.11 17.40
N LYS A 788 10.44 -28.80 17.22
CA LYS A 788 11.59 -28.20 16.53
C LYS A 788 12.87 -28.27 17.40
N GLU A 789 12.75 -28.07 18.71
CA GLU A 789 13.84 -28.16 19.70
C GLU A 789 14.24 -29.60 20.01
N SER A 790 13.30 -30.54 20.21
CA SER A 790 13.60 -31.97 20.35
C SER A 790 14.33 -32.48 19.10
N ARG A 791 13.92 -32.08 17.90
CA ARG A 791 14.65 -32.42 16.66
C ARG A 791 16.07 -31.87 16.61
N ARG A 792 16.40 -30.77 17.30
CA ARG A 792 17.78 -30.23 17.36
C ARG A 792 18.64 -30.99 18.35
N SER A 793 18.07 -31.41 19.48
CA SER A 793 18.76 -32.19 20.53
C SER A 793 18.89 -33.68 20.17
N ASP A 794 17.85 -34.26 19.56
CA ASP A 794 17.83 -35.66 19.12
C ASP A 794 18.72 -35.90 17.89
N ARG A 795 19.09 -34.85 17.13
CA ARG A 795 20.01 -34.93 15.98
C ARG A 795 21.39 -35.50 16.37
N VAL A 796 21.92 -35.11 17.52
CA VAL A 796 23.24 -35.59 18.00
C VAL A 796 23.15 -37.03 18.54
N ALA A 797 22.00 -37.41 19.11
CA ALA A 797 21.81 -38.74 19.69
C ALA A 797 21.35 -39.80 18.68
N LEU A 798 20.57 -39.41 17.65
CA LEU A 798 20.15 -40.29 16.55
C LEU A 798 21.29 -40.57 15.57
N GLU A 799 22.23 -39.64 15.38
CA GLU A 799 23.44 -39.89 14.57
C GLU A 799 24.33 -40.98 15.16
N LEU A 800 24.38 -41.16 16.49
CA LEU A 800 25.13 -42.24 17.10
C LEU A 800 24.39 -43.59 17.10
N ARG A 801 23.05 -43.58 17.08
CA ARG A 801 22.22 -44.79 17.07
C ARG A 801 21.94 -45.34 15.66
N SER A 802 21.84 -44.49 14.64
CA SER A 802 21.61 -44.91 13.26
C SER A 802 22.83 -45.61 12.63
N TYR A 803 24.04 -45.31 13.11
CA TYR A 803 25.27 -46.04 12.72
C TYR A 803 25.41 -47.42 13.37
N LEU A 804 24.70 -47.71 14.47
CA LEU A 804 24.82 -48.97 15.22
C LEU A 804 23.71 -49.99 14.93
N HIS A 805 22.60 -49.59 14.32
CA HIS A 805 21.46 -50.48 14.04
C HIS A 805 21.01 -50.42 12.57
N SER A 806 21.89 -50.83 11.66
CA SER A 806 21.55 -51.07 10.25
C SER A 806 21.26 -52.56 9.95
N ASN A 807 20.75 -53.32 10.92
CA ASN A 807 20.35 -54.72 10.72
C ASN A 807 19.11 -55.04 11.57
N SER A 808 17.92 -54.66 11.08
CA SER A 808 16.68 -55.42 11.33
C SER A 808 15.59 -54.91 10.38
N LEU A 809 15.35 -55.71 9.34
CA LEU A 809 14.16 -55.67 8.50
C LEU A 809 12.96 -56.16 9.31
N ASN A 810 11.87 -55.36 9.36
CA ASN A 810 10.49 -55.79 9.09
C ASN A 810 9.49 -54.73 9.56
N GLY A 811 8.62 -54.26 8.65
CA GLY A 811 7.49 -53.41 9.02
C GLY A 811 6.91 -52.54 7.91
N LEU A 812 6.67 -53.09 6.71
CA LEU A 812 5.81 -52.45 5.72
C LEU A 812 4.36 -52.46 6.23
N LYS A 813 3.94 -51.39 6.94
CA LYS A 813 2.52 -51.07 7.09
C LYS A 813 2.10 -50.22 5.90
N LEU A 814 1.38 -50.84 4.96
CA LEU A 814 0.55 -50.12 4.01
C LEU A 814 -0.37 -49.16 4.79
N LYS A 815 -0.33 -47.87 4.46
CA LYS A 815 -1.31 -46.89 4.93
C LYS A 815 -2.66 -47.27 4.33
N GLU A 816 -3.58 -47.74 5.17
CA GLU A 816 -5.01 -47.76 4.85
C GLU A 816 -5.44 -46.32 4.53
N GLN A 817 -6.04 -46.12 3.35
CA GLN A 817 -6.73 -44.89 3.01
C GLN A 817 -7.89 -44.72 3.99
N LYS A 818 -7.74 -43.85 4.99
CA LYS A 818 -8.85 -43.40 5.81
C LYS A 818 -9.83 -42.68 4.89
N GLY A 819 -11.01 -43.25 4.69
CA GLY A 819 -12.13 -42.54 4.07
C GLY A 819 -12.68 -41.49 5.03
N MET A 820 -13.20 -40.39 4.48
CA MET A 820 -13.84 -39.30 5.23
C MET A 820 -14.93 -39.85 6.17
N VAL A 821 -14.99 -39.32 7.40
CA VAL A 821 -15.91 -39.79 8.46
C VAL A 821 -17.40 -39.66 8.09
N LEU A 822 -17.74 -38.74 7.19
CA LEU A 822 -19.13 -38.48 6.77
C LEU A 822 -19.39 -38.95 5.33
N PRO A 823 -20.52 -39.62 5.05
CA PRO A 823 -20.90 -40.02 3.70
C PRO A 823 -21.23 -38.79 2.83
N PHE A 824 -20.83 -38.82 1.56
CA PHE A 824 -21.16 -37.79 0.58
C PHE A 824 -22.10 -38.34 -0.49
N GLN A 825 -23.06 -37.53 -0.97
CA GLN A 825 -23.93 -37.89 -2.09
C GLN A 825 -23.48 -37.15 -3.36
N PRO A 826 -23.12 -37.86 -4.45
CA PRO A 826 -22.74 -37.23 -5.70
C PRO A 826 -23.94 -36.58 -6.41
N LEU A 827 -23.84 -35.30 -6.76
CA LEU A 827 -24.89 -34.55 -7.47
C LEU A 827 -24.37 -33.98 -8.79
N SER A 828 -25.16 -34.08 -9.86
CA SER A 828 -24.83 -33.50 -11.17
C SER A 828 -25.48 -32.12 -11.34
N MET A 829 -24.82 -31.20 -12.03
CA MET A 829 -25.37 -29.88 -12.31
C MET A 829 -25.46 -29.66 -13.82
N CYS A 830 -26.60 -29.19 -14.31
CA CYS A 830 -26.81 -28.82 -15.71
C CYS A 830 -27.32 -27.38 -15.79
N PHE A 831 -26.87 -26.63 -16.79
CA PHE A 831 -27.36 -25.29 -17.06
C PHE A 831 -27.50 -25.08 -18.55
N LYS A 832 -28.55 -24.39 -18.97
CA LYS A 832 -28.92 -24.26 -20.38
C LYS A 832 -29.43 -22.86 -20.69
N ASN A 833 -28.90 -22.32 -21.79
CA ASN A 833 -29.20 -21.01 -22.35
C ASN A 833 -29.09 -19.88 -21.30
N ILE A 834 -27.99 -19.85 -20.54
CA ILE A 834 -27.77 -18.85 -19.49
C ILE A 834 -27.39 -17.52 -20.12
N ASN A 835 -28.25 -16.52 -19.93
CA ASN A 835 -27.97 -15.11 -20.24
C ASN A 835 -27.95 -14.29 -18.95
N TYR A 836 -27.03 -13.32 -18.87
CA TYR A 836 -26.95 -12.42 -17.73
C TYR A 836 -26.82 -10.98 -18.19
N TYR A 837 -27.73 -10.13 -17.73
CA TYR A 837 -27.82 -8.71 -18.07
C TYR A 837 -27.64 -7.85 -16.83
N VAL A 838 -26.88 -6.76 -16.95
CA VAL A 838 -26.67 -5.76 -15.90
C VAL A 838 -27.08 -4.39 -16.43
N ASP A 839 -27.75 -3.59 -15.61
CA ASP A 839 -28.14 -2.23 -16.03
C ASP A 839 -26.89 -1.36 -16.25
N VAL A 840 -26.88 -0.58 -17.33
CA VAL A 840 -25.71 0.23 -17.70
C VAL A 840 -25.59 1.43 -16.74
N PRO A 841 -24.45 1.59 -16.03
CA PRO A 841 -24.18 2.76 -15.20
C PRO A 841 -24.28 4.05 -16.02
N GLU A 842 -24.78 5.14 -15.42
CA GLU A 842 -24.96 6.43 -16.11
C GLU A 842 -23.67 7.00 -16.71
N GLU A 843 -22.51 6.64 -16.15
CA GLU A 843 -21.18 7.02 -16.64
C GLU A 843 -20.88 6.45 -18.03
N LEU A 844 -21.29 5.21 -18.29
CA LEU A 844 -21.10 4.53 -19.57
C LEU A 844 -22.14 4.98 -20.61
N LYS A 845 -23.34 5.38 -20.18
CA LYS A 845 -24.32 6.05 -21.06
C LYS A 845 -23.79 7.38 -21.59
N LYS A 846 -23.06 8.15 -20.77
CA LYS A 846 -22.41 9.41 -21.19
C LYS A 846 -21.26 9.20 -22.19
N GLN A 847 -20.68 8.00 -22.24
CA GLN A 847 -19.65 7.62 -23.22
C GLN A 847 -20.22 7.08 -24.54
N GLY A 848 -21.54 7.15 -24.74
CA GLY A 848 -22.19 6.84 -26.03
C GLY A 848 -22.75 5.43 -26.17
N ILE A 849 -22.81 4.63 -25.08
CA ILE A 849 -23.50 3.34 -25.10
C ILE A 849 -25.01 3.59 -25.01
N ALA A 850 -25.73 3.31 -26.10
CA ALA A 850 -27.17 3.54 -26.24
C ALA A 850 -28.04 2.47 -25.55
N GLU A 851 -27.46 1.34 -25.15
CA GLU A 851 -28.18 0.23 -24.55
C GLU A 851 -28.44 0.48 -23.06
N ASP A 852 -29.66 0.17 -22.59
CA ASP A 852 -30.02 0.30 -21.17
C ASP A 852 -29.45 -0.83 -20.30
N ARG A 853 -29.11 -1.98 -20.92
CA ARG A 853 -28.59 -3.17 -20.25
C ARG A 853 -27.40 -3.74 -21.01
N LEU A 854 -26.30 -3.96 -20.30
CA LEU A 854 -25.12 -4.65 -20.80
C LEU A 854 -25.30 -6.15 -20.61
N GLN A 855 -25.20 -6.92 -21.69
CA GLN A 855 -25.18 -8.38 -21.62
C GLN A 855 -23.77 -8.87 -21.32
N LEU A 856 -23.59 -9.61 -20.23
CA LEU A 856 -22.30 -10.15 -19.78
C LEU A 856 -22.11 -11.63 -20.12
N LEU A 857 -23.19 -12.41 -20.12
CA LEU A 857 -23.18 -13.82 -20.53
C LEU A 857 -24.17 -14.01 -21.68
N VAL A 858 -23.71 -14.70 -22.73
CA VAL A 858 -24.46 -14.93 -23.96
C VAL A 858 -24.61 -16.44 -24.18
N ASP A 859 -25.83 -16.91 -24.01
CA ASP A 859 -26.32 -18.25 -24.33
C ASP A 859 -25.45 -19.42 -23.83
N VAL A 860 -24.96 -19.31 -22.59
CA VAL A 860 -24.00 -20.28 -22.04
C VAL A 860 -24.72 -21.56 -21.60
N THR A 861 -24.29 -22.71 -22.11
CA THR A 861 -24.86 -24.04 -21.81
C THR A 861 -23.76 -25.01 -21.43
N GLY A 862 -24.00 -25.86 -20.41
CA GLY A 862 -23.03 -26.84 -19.95
C GLY A 862 -23.57 -27.78 -18.88
N ALA A 863 -22.76 -28.79 -18.54
CA ALA A 863 -23.09 -29.76 -17.50
C ALA A 863 -21.82 -30.21 -16.75
N PHE A 864 -21.95 -30.39 -15.44
CA PHE A 864 -20.91 -30.87 -14.54
C PHE A 864 -21.32 -32.23 -13.97
N ARG A 865 -20.42 -33.21 -14.11
CA ARG A 865 -20.64 -34.58 -13.66
C ARG A 865 -19.98 -34.82 -12.29
N PRO A 866 -20.59 -35.60 -11.40
CA PRO A 866 -19.94 -36.01 -10.15
C PRO A 866 -18.64 -36.78 -10.43
N GLY A 867 -17.64 -36.58 -9.56
CA GLY A 867 -16.34 -37.25 -9.68
C GLY A 867 -15.43 -36.69 -10.78
N VAL A 868 -15.82 -35.61 -11.46
CA VAL A 868 -15.01 -34.96 -12.50
C VAL A 868 -14.58 -33.57 -12.03
N LEU A 869 -13.26 -33.37 -11.88
CA LEU A 869 -12.70 -32.03 -11.69
C LEU A 869 -12.80 -31.25 -13.00
N THR A 870 -13.66 -30.23 -13.04
CA THR A 870 -13.89 -29.39 -14.22
C THR A 870 -13.21 -28.04 -14.03
N ALA A 871 -12.27 -27.68 -14.91
CA ALA A 871 -11.61 -26.37 -14.88
C ALA A 871 -12.26 -25.39 -15.87
N LEU A 872 -12.61 -24.19 -15.40
CA LEU A 872 -13.09 -23.08 -16.23
C LEU A 872 -11.93 -22.12 -16.51
N VAL A 873 -11.41 -22.13 -17.75
CA VAL A 873 -10.22 -21.36 -18.14
C VAL A 873 -10.57 -20.34 -19.21
N GLY A 874 -9.98 -19.15 -19.14
CA GLY A 874 -10.19 -18.05 -20.09
C GLY A 874 -9.45 -16.79 -19.65
N VAL A 875 -9.35 -15.79 -20.53
CA VAL A 875 -8.68 -14.51 -20.24
C VAL A 875 -9.40 -13.71 -19.14
N SER A 876 -8.70 -12.76 -18.52
CA SER A 876 -9.33 -11.84 -17.56
C SER A 876 -10.45 -11.06 -18.25
N GLY A 877 -11.60 -10.89 -17.58
CA GLY A 877 -12.77 -10.23 -18.16
C GLY A 877 -13.68 -11.11 -19.03
N ALA A 878 -13.33 -12.37 -19.32
CA ALA A 878 -14.17 -13.28 -20.13
C ALA A 878 -15.50 -13.75 -19.47
N GLY A 879 -15.86 -13.24 -18.29
CA GLY A 879 -17.09 -13.62 -17.60
C GLY A 879 -17.02 -14.91 -16.77
N LYS A 880 -15.83 -15.43 -16.46
CA LYS A 880 -15.65 -16.67 -15.67
C LYS A 880 -16.28 -16.61 -14.28
N THR A 881 -15.86 -15.65 -13.46
CA THR A 881 -16.42 -15.39 -12.13
C THR A 881 -17.91 -15.04 -12.23
N THR A 882 -18.31 -14.29 -13.26
CA THR A 882 -19.73 -14.00 -13.51
C THR A 882 -20.55 -15.27 -13.71
N LEU A 883 -20.07 -16.20 -14.53
CA LEU A 883 -20.72 -17.50 -14.74
C LEU A 883 -20.75 -18.31 -13.44
N MET A 884 -19.64 -18.39 -12.71
CA MET A 884 -19.58 -19.10 -11.42
C MET A 884 -20.55 -18.50 -10.39
N ASP A 885 -20.62 -17.18 -10.26
CA ASP A 885 -21.53 -16.49 -9.35
C ASP A 885 -23.00 -16.72 -9.73
N VAL A 886 -23.34 -16.73 -11.03
CA VAL A 886 -24.69 -17.03 -11.52
C VAL A 886 -25.06 -18.48 -11.20
N LEU A 887 -24.15 -19.41 -11.47
CA LEU A 887 -24.36 -20.84 -11.19
C LEU A 887 -24.44 -21.14 -9.69
N ALA A 888 -23.66 -20.46 -8.86
CA ALA A 888 -23.75 -20.52 -7.40
C ALA A 888 -24.99 -19.80 -6.84
N GLY A 889 -25.57 -18.88 -7.62
CA GLY A 889 -26.74 -18.06 -7.26
C GLY A 889 -26.41 -16.92 -6.29
N ARG A 890 -25.20 -16.36 -6.44
CA ARG A 890 -24.70 -15.23 -5.66
C ARG A 890 -24.98 -13.88 -6.31
N LYS A 891 -25.32 -13.83 -7.60
CA LYS A 891 -25.76 -12.59 -8.26
C LYS A 891 -27.21 -12.27 -7.86
N THR A 892 -27.37 -11.24 -7.03
CA THR A 892 -28.67 -10.70 -6.60
C THR A 892 -29.15 -9.51 -7.46
N GLY A 893 -28.23 -8.88 -8.20
CA GLY A 893 -28.54 -7.80 -9.15
C GLY A 893 -28.42 -8.25 -10.60
N GLY A 894 -29.16 -7.60 -11.50
CA GLY A 894 -29.24 -7.95 -12.91
C GLY A 894 -30.33 -8.98 -13.23
N LEU A 895 -30.60 -9.18 -14.52
CA LEU A 895 -31.57 -10.17 -15.00
C LEU A 895 -30.82 -11.44 -15.43
N ILE A 896 -31.18 -12.58 -14.84
CA ILE A 896 -30.67 -13.90 -15.21
C ILE A 896 -31.78 -14.62 -16.00
N GLU A 897 -31.48 -15.04 -17.21
CA GLU A 897 -32.36 -15.89 -18.03
C GLU A 897 -31.70 -17.26 -18.26
N GLY A 898 -32.52 -18.27 -18.56
CA GLY A 898 -32.08 -19.65 -18.75
C GLY A 898 -32.54 -20.57 -17.63
N SER A 899 -32.04 -21.81 -17.62
CA SER A 899 -32.43 -22.83 -16.64
C SER A 899 -31.22 -23.50 -16.01
N ILE A 900 -31.26 -23.72 -14.70
CA ILE A 900 -30.25 -24.45 -13.94
C ILE A 900 -30.95 -25.60 -13.20
N SER A 901 -30.45 -26.82 -13.36
CA SER A 901 -30.97 -28.01 -12.70
C SER A 901 -29.88 -28.80 -11.97
N ILE A 902 -30.24 -29.35 -10.81
CA ILE A 902 -29.39 -30.20 -9.96
C ILE A 902 -30.01 -31.59 -9.96
N SER A 903 -29.28 -32.57 -10.50
CA SER A 903 -29.73 -33.97 -10.63
C SER A 903 -31.13 -34.11 -11.25
N GLY A 904 -31.46 -33.26 -12.23
CA GLY A 904 -32.75 -33.25 -12.93
C GLY A 904 -33.83 -32.36 -12.30
N TYR A 905 -33.63 -31.84 -11.09
CA TYR A 905 -34.57 -30.94 -10.42
C TYR A 905 -34.19 -29.47 -10.65
N PRO A 906 -35.17 -28.55 -10.80
CA PRO A 906 -34.86 -27.13 -10.91
C PRO A 906 -34.14 -26.64 -9.64
N LYS A 907 -33.11 -25.81 -9.82
CA LYS A 907 -32.32 -25.27 -8.70
C LYS A 907 -33.19 -24.37 -7.81
N ASN A 908 -33.38 -24.76 -6.55
CA ASN A 908 -33.90 -23.88 -5.50
C ASN A 908 -32.73 -23.28 -4.71
N GLN A 909 -32.64 -21.95 -4.67
CA GLN A 909 -31.50 -21.26 -4.06
C GLN A 909 -31.36 -21.53 -2.56
N GLU A 910 -32.47 -21.63 -1.81
CA GLU A 910 -32.43 -21.80 -0.35
C GLU A 910 -31.80 -23.13 0.07
N THR A 911 -32.14 -24.21 -0.63
CA THR A 911 -31.62 -25.55 -0.33
C THR A 911 -30.27 -25.82 -0.98
N PHE A 912 -29.98 -25.20 -2.13
CA PHE A 912 -28.73 -25.37 -2.87
C PHE A 912 -27.50 -24.92 -2.08
N THR A 913 -27.62 -23.87 -1.27
CA THR A 913 -26.52 -23.36 -0.43
C THR A 913 -26.03 -24.36 0.62
N ARG A 914 -26.85 -25.37 1.00
CA ARG A 914 -26.46 -26.42 1.96
C ARG A 914 -25.65 -27.55 1.34
N ILE A 915 -25.78 -27.76 0.04
CA ILE A 915 -25.14 -28.85 -0.70
C ILE A 915 -23.99 -28.36 -1.59
N SER A 916 -23.77 -27.05 -1.63
CA SER A 916 -22.68 -26.42 -2.39
C SER A 916 -21.75 -25.64 -1.47
N GLY A 917 -20.44 -25.75 -1.73
CA GLY A 917 -19.41 -24.91 -1.13
C GLY A 917 -18.90 -23.91 -2.16
N TYR A 918 -18.58 -22.69 -1.72
CA TYR A 918 -18.04 -21.66 -2.61
C TYR A 918 -16.82 -21.00 -1.96
N CYS A 919 -15.63 -21.26 -2.50
CA CYS A 919 -14.43 -20.54 -2.10
C CYS A 919 -14.36 -19.23 -2.89
N GLU A 920 -14.53 -18.11 -2.19
CA GLU A 920 -14.45 -16.78 -2.78
C GLU A 920 -13.02 -16.41 -3.19
N GLN A 921 -12.91 -15.45 -4.11
CA GLN A 921 -11.63 -14.85 -4.49
C GLN A 921 -10.98 -14.14 -3.29
N ASN A 922 -11.78 -13.39 -2.52
CA ASN A 922 -11.33 -12.71 -1.31
C ASN A 922 -11.56 -13.58 -0.08
N ASP A 923 -10.54 -13.72 0.76
CA ASP A 923 -10.62 -14.52 1.97
C ASP A 923 -11.23 -13.74 3.14
N VAL A 924 -12.56 -13.79 3.25
CA VAL A 924 -13.32 -13.11 4.31
C VAL A 924 -13.49 -14.02 5.52
N HIS A 925 -12.85 -13.67 6.62
CA HIS A 925 -12.96 -14.38 7.90
C HIS A 925 -13.01 -13.40 9.07
N SER A 926 -13.59 -13.83 10.18
CA SER A 926 -13.57 -13.04 11.42
C SER A 926 -12.14 -12.94 11.96
N PRO A 927 -11.56 -11.74 12.11
CA PRO A 927 -10.15 -11.57 12.47
C PRO A 927 -9.83 -11.98 13.91
N CYS A 928 -10.86 -12.04 14.77
CA CYS A 928 -10.69 -12.28 16.20
C CYS A 928 -10.83 -13.77 16.59
N LEU A 929 -11.24 -14.64 15.67
CA LEU A 929 -11.35 -16.08 15.91
C LEU A 929 -10.02 -16.79 15.64
N THR A 930 -9.84 -17.95 16.28
CA THR A 930 -8.78 -18.90 15.93
C THR A 930 -9.19 -19.78 14.75
N VAL A 931 -8.21 -20.40 14.08
CA VAL A 931 -8.45 -21.36 12.98
C VAL A 931 -9.46 -22.43 13.40
N ILE A 932 -9.24 -23.09 14.54
CA ILE A 932 -10.12 -24.16 15.02
C ILE A 932 -11.53 -23.64 15.36
N GLU A 933 -11.65 -22.48 16.00
CA GLU A 933 -12.95 -21.87 16.31
C GLU A 933 -13.71 -21.52 15.03
N SER A 934 -13.01 -21.06 13.99
CA SER A 934 -13.61 -20.67 12.71
C SER A 934 -14.16 -21.91 11.98
N LEU A 935 -13.41 -23.01 11.98
CA LEU A 935 -13.84 -24.28 11.39
C LEU A 935 -14.98 -24.93 12.19
N LEU A 936 -14.90 -24.96 13.52
CA LEU A 936 -15.97 -25.49 14.37
C LEU A 936 -17.26 -24.67 14.22
N TYR A 937 -17.16 -23.35 14.13
CA TYR A 937 -18.30 -22.48 13.89
C TYR A 937 -18.95 -22.77 12.54
N SER A 938 -18.14 -22.90 11.47
CA SER A 938 -18.62 -23.30 10.14
C SER A 938 -19.33 -24.66 10.16
N ALA A 939 -18.73 -25.64 10.85
CA ALA A 939 -19.29 -26.98 11.00
C ALA A 939 -20.65 -26.96 11.70
N CYS A 940 -20.77 -26.26 12.83
CA CYS A 940 -22.01 -26.17 13.62
C CYS A 940 -23.18 -25.61 12.82
N LEU A 941 -22.93 -24.68 11.89
CA LEU A 941 -23.98 -24.02 11.12
C LEU A 941 -24.42 -24.81 9.88
N ARG A 942 -23.53 -25.65 9.33
CA ARG A 942 -23.74 -26.31 8.03
C ARG A 942 -23.97 -27.80 8.12
N LEU A 943 -23.44 -28.48 9.13
CA LEU A 943 -23.66 -29.91 9.31
C LEU A 943 -25.08 -30.19 9.82
N PRO A 944 -25.66 -31.36 9.46
CA PRO A 944 -26.98 -31.76 9.96
C PRO A 944 -27.02 -31.89 11.49
N SER A 945 -28.17 -31.60 12.10
CA SER A 945 -28.38 -31.67 13.55
C SER A 945 -28.24 -33.06 14.17
N HIS A 946 -28.16 -34.12 13.37
CA HIS A 946 -27.96 -35.50 13.83
C HIS A 946 -26.47 -35.89 13.98
N VAL A 947 -25.55 -35.02 13.58
CA VAL A 947 -24.11 -35.23 13.77
C VAL A 947 -23.75 -34.83 15.21
N ASN A 948 -23.14 -35.75 15.96
CA ASN A 948 -22.71 -35.49 17.33
C ASN A 948 -21.49 -34.55 17.37
N ASP A 949 -21.36 -33.77 18.45
CA ASP A 949 -20.23 -32.86 18.66
C ASP A 949 -18.86 -33.54 18.54
N ASP A 950 -18.73 -34.79 19.01
CA ASP A 950 -17.47 -35.53 18.95
C ASP A 950 -17.12 -35.94 17.51
N THR A 951 -18.11 -36.39 16.74
CA THR A 951 -17.93 -36.68 15.30
C THR A 951 -17.64 -35.42 14.50
N GLN A 952 -18.24 -34.29 14.88
CA GLN A 952 -17.97 -32.99 14.28
C GLN A 952 -16.52 -32.55 14.55
N ARG A 953 -16.02 -32.64 15.79
CA ARG A 953 -14.63 -32.30 16.11
C ARG A 953 -13.64 -33.19 15.37
N ALA A 954 -13.91 -34.51 15.32
CA ALA A 954 -13.07 -35.44 14.57
C ALA A 954 -13.02 -35.10 13.07
N PHE A 955 -14.16 -34.73 12.48
CA PHE A 955 -14.22 -34.31 11.08
C PHE A 955 -13.47 -33.00 10.83
N VAL A 956 -13.59 -32.02 11.74
CA VAL A 956 -12.82 -30.78 11.65
C VAL A 956 -11.32 -31.04 11.77
N GLU A 957 -10.88 -31.92 12.67
CA GLU A 957 -9.47 -32.32 12.77
C GLU A 957 -8.95 -33.00 11.50
N GLU A 958 -9.76 -33.87 10.88
CA GLU A 958 -9.42 -34.52 9.60
C GLU A 958 -9.27 -33.48 8.48
N VAL A 959 -10.22 -32.55 8.33
CA VAL A 959 -10.11 -31.47 7.33
C VAL A 959 -8.89 -30.59 7.62
N MET A 960 -8.63 -30.25 8.88
CA MET A 960 -7.50 -29.43 9.28
C MET A 960 -6.16 -30.13 9.03
N GLU A 961 -6.11 -31.47 9.10
CA GLU A 961 -4.98 -32.29 8.67
C GLU A 961 -4.80 -32.29 7.15
N LEU A 962 -5.90 -32.43 6.38
CA LEU A 962 -5.90 -32.38 4.91
C LEU A 962 -5.35 -31.04 4.40
N VAL A 963 -5.77 -29.92 4.99
CA VAL A 963 -5.34 -28.58 4.57
C VAL A 963 -4.06 -28.10 5.28
N GLU A 964 -3.40 -28.97 6.06
CA GLU A 964 -2.15 -28.72 6.79
C GLU A 964 -2.20 -27.56 7.81
N LEU A 965 -3.37 -27.27 8.37
CA LEU A 965 -3.55 -26.18 9.34
C LEU A 965 -3.37 -26.61 10.80
N ASN A 966 -3.11 -27.90 11.07
CA ASN A 966 -2.90 -28.44 12.43
C ASN A 966 -1.90 -27.64 13.30
N PRO A 967 -0.72 -27.20 12.81
CA PRO A 967 0.22 -26.42 13.62
C PRO A 967 -0.31 -25.05 14.04
N LEU A 968 -1.27 -24.53 13.27
CA LEU A 968 -1.86 -23.19 13.37
C LEU A 968 -3.29 -23.22 13.95
N SER A 969 -3.76 -24.36 14.46
CA SER A 969 -5.13 -24.53 14.98
C SER A 969 -5.51 -23.47 16.02
N GLY A 970 -4.58 -23.14 16.93
CA GLY A 970 -4.74 -22.10 17.95
C GLY A 970 -4.29 -20.69 17.52
N ALA A 971 -3.91 -20.49 16.26
CA ALA A 971 -3.53 -19.18 15.75
C ALA A 971 -4.76 -18.35 15.40
N LEU A 972 -4.69 -17.04 15.64
CA LEU A 972 -5.72 -16.09 15.23
C LEU A 972 -5.71 -15.93 13.72
N VAL A 973 -6.90 -15.80 13.16
CA VAL A 973 -7.07 -15.48 11.75
C VAL A 973 -6.48 -14.10 11.43
N GLY A 974 -6.79 -13.09 12.23
CA GLY A 974 -6.31 -11.70 12.06
C GLY A 974 -6.85 -10.99 10.82
N LEU A 975 -6.49 -9.72 10.65
CA LEU A 975 -6.88 -8.87 9.52
C LEU A 975 -5.96 -9.14 8.31
N PRO A 976 -6.52 -9.22 7.08
CA PRO A 976 -5.75 -9.46 5.86
C PRO A 976 -4.57 -8.50 5.71
N GLY A 977 -3.39 -9.05 5.43
CA GLY A 977 -2.15 -8.29 5.27
C GLY A 977 -1.58 -7.70 6.55
N VAL A 978 -2.40 -7.38 7.56
CA VAL A 978 -1.94 -6.73 8.79
C VAL A 978 -1.42 -7.77 9.78
N ASN A 979 -2.19 -8.78 10.15
CA ASN A 979 -1.81 -9.68 11.25
C ASN A 979 -2.50 -11.05 11.18
N GLY A 980 -2.05 -11.99 12.01
CA GLY A 980 -2.61 -13.34 12.08
C GLY A 980 -2.03 -14.27 11.02
N LEU A 981 -2.90 -14.94 10.26
CA LEU A 981 -2.53 -15.89 9.21
C LEU A 981 -1.95 -15.19 7.98
N SER A 982 -0.98 -15.82 7.33
CA SER A 982 -0.50 -15.41 6.01
C SER A 982 -1.63 -15.49 4.97
N THR A 983 -1.46 -14.85 3.81
CA THR A 983 -2.40 -14.93 2.68
C THR A 983 -2.68 -16.39 2.30
N GLU A 984 -1.62 -17.18 2.16
CA GLU A 984 -1.71 -18.62 1.91
C GLU A 984 -2.52 -19.35 2.99
N GLN A 985 -2.14 -19.19 4.26
CA GLN A 985 -2.77 -19.89 5.38
C GLN A 985 -4.25 -19.52 5.51
N ARG A 986 -4.59 -18.27 5.15
CA ARG A 986 -5.95 -17.79 5.10
C ARG A 986 -6.74 -18.40 3.94
N LYS A 987 -6.14 -18.53 2.75
CA LYS A 987 -6.77 -19.22 1.62
C LYS A 987 -7.02 -20.69 1.93
N ARG A 988 -6.06 -21.36 2.59
CA ARG A 988 -6.22 -22.70 3.16
C ARG A 988 -7.40 -22.74 4.14
N LEU A 989 -7.52 -21.75 5.03
CA LEU A 989 -8.65 -21.67 5.96
C LEU A 989 -10.00 -21.49 5.23
N THR A 990 -10.05 -20.69 4.16
CA THR A 990 -11.24 -20.53 3.31
C THR A 990 -11.66 -21.87 2.71
N ILE A 991 -10.72 -22.61 2.12
CA ILE A 991 -10.96 -23.94 1.55
C ILE A 991 -11.45 -24.90 2.65
N ALA A 992 -10.76 -24.93 3.80
CA ALA A 992 -11.14 -25.77 4.94
C ALA A 992 -12.54 -25.44 5.46
N ALA A 993 -12.89 -24.16 5.56
CA ALA A 993 -14.21 -23.73 6.04
C ALA A 993 -15.33 -24.26 5.15
N GLU A 994 -15.14 -24.25 3.83
CA GLU A 994 -16.08 -24.79 2.85
C GLU A 994 -16.11 -26.33 2.84
N LEU A 995 -14.97 -26.99 2.98
CA LEU A 995 -14.89 -28.47 3.03
C LEU A 995 -15.56 -29.06 4.28
N VAL A 996 -15.49 -28.33 5.40
CA VAL A 996 -16.15 -28.72 6.66
C VAL A 996 -17.69 -28.77 6.54
N ALA A 997 -18.28 -28.17 5.51
CA ALA A 997 -19.70 -28.32 5.23
C ALA A 997 -20.09 -29.67 4.60
N ASN A 998 -19.12 -30.51 4.24
CA ASN A 998 -19.30 -31.73 3.46
C ASN A 998 -20.15 -31.51 2.16
N PRO A 999 -19.78 -30.53 1.30
CA PRO A 999 -20.57 -30.17 0.12
C PRO A 999 -20.48 -31.23 -1.00
N SER A 1000 -21.55 -31.41 -1.75
CA SER A 1000 -21.60 -32.26 -2.95
C SER A 1000 -21.02 -31.60 -4.19
N ILE A 1001 -21.10 -30.27 -4.28
CA ILE A 1001 -20.59 -29.45 -5.38
C ILE A 1001 -19.72 -28.36 -4.79
N VAL A 1002 -18.47 -28.24 -5.23
CA VAL A 1002 -17.57 -27.17 -4.76
C VAL A 1002 -17.20 -26.27 -5.92
N PHE A 1003 -17.49 -24.99 -5.76
CA PHE A 1003 -16.99 -23.93 -6.62
C PHE A 1003 -15.74 -23.34 -5.98
N MET A 1004 -14.67 -23.25 -6.74
CA MET A 1004 -13.43 -22.64 -6.28
C MET A 1004 -13.04 -21.53 -7.25
N ASP A 1005 -13.21 -20.28 -6.85
CA ASP A 1005 -12.76 -19.14 -7.65
C ASP A 1005 -11.32 -18.78 -7.26
N GLU A 1006 -10.42 -18.86 -8.24
CA GLU A 1006 -8.96 -18.70 -8.09
C GLU A 1006 -8.39 -19.41 -6.84
N PRO A 1007 -8.60 -20.73 -6.66
CA PRO A 1007 -8.18 -21.44 -5.46
C PRO A 1007 -6.67 -21.37 -5.22
N THR A 1008 -5.88 -21.34 -6.29
CA THR A 1008 -4.42 -21.36 -6.26
C THR A 1008 -3.79 -20.00 -5.97
N SER A 1009 -4.59 -18.93 -5.87
CA SER A 1009 -4.07 -17.58 -5.62
C SER A 1009 -3.36 -17.50 -4.27
N GLY A 1010 -2.05 -17.22 -4.30
CA GLY A 1010 -1.23 -17.12 -3.09
C GLY A 1010 -0.92 -18.45 -2.39
N LEU A 1011 -1.21 -19.60 -3.02
CA LEU A 1011 -0.84 -20.94 -2.53
C LEU A 1011 0.48 -21.43 -3.16
N ASP A 1012 1.29 -22.16 -2.38
CA ASP A 1012 2.53 -22.78 -2.87
C ASP A 1012 2.27 -24.05 -3.70
N ALA A 1013 3.24 -24.43 -4.55
CA ALA A 1013 3.15 -25.53 -5.51
C ALA A 1013 2.94 -26.88 -4.81
N SER A 1014 3.55 -27.04 -3.63
CA SER A 1014 3.40 -28.24 -2.80
C SER A 1014 1.98 -28.44 -2.26
N PHE A 1015 1.19 -27.38 -2.11
CA PHE A 1015 -0.19 -27.49 -1.61
C PHE A 1015 -1.21 -27.66 -2.74
N CYS A 1016 -0.92 -27.14 -3.93
CA CYS A 1016 -1.82 -27.26 -5.08
C CYS A 1016 -1.96 -28.69 -5.64
N LEU A 1017 -1.03 -29.59 -5.28
CA LEU A 1017 -1.00 -31.01 -5.66
C LEU A 1017 -1.59 -31.88 -4.53
#